data_AF-A0A8J8AKD9-F1
#
_entry.id   AF-A0A8J8AKD9-F1
#
_cell.length_a   1.000
_cell.length_b   1.000
_cell.length_c   1.000
_cell.angle_alpha   90.00
_cell.angle_beta   90.00
_cell.angle_gamma   90.00
#
_symmetry.space_group_name_H-M   'P 1'
#
loop_
_entity.id
_entity.type
_entity.pdbx_description
1 polymer ?
#
loop_
_entity_poly.entity_id
_entity_poly.type
_entity_poly.pdbx_seq_one_letter_code
_entity_poly.pdbx_strand_id
1 'polypeptide(L)'
;MPHAAFAGQHETFLNVVGADAVVEAVRRCWASLWDDRAIAYREKMGIDHRMAKMAVIVQRMVPAEASGVMFTANPITGARDEVVIDVNVGLGEAVVSGLVTPDHYILRKTRFGWRIVERRLGRREVVVKPKADGGVEEIKTSNVTQPVVSDDILKKLADLGVKIQSYFGRPQDIEWALANGKIFILQARPITTLPEPLPRVGKLNRMLIRTLAEIIPERPYPLDMVWIETIFSNAVGKIARYFGIKVPALEQIFVEEDGIAVKVRPDFSIRPSLGVLLAPFRLIWLALRYDSTKWESDPLLSEIQARVDSLKKRDPEGSTWEELLDTVHEALSIPSLAGEIRKRYLPRALISAGIISLSLRTLRRRHLLSTLLFTCINTKVTEANAELEKLAEMVRKNPELMELFRKYEPKQLISVLEKTPAGHEFLSEFEAFLEKYGHREARGSALISHGTWKEEPEVVLGIVASLATSEVKHGDSCARFREALDQVLTHPLLRLRPFRSMFLSVLEEARQLHRLREDGRFYAMMPIPILRRALLTMGKRLVDAGVLEVPQDIFYLKLSEIEQIKKWPLSDDTAEKLRALVSRRKEKWENLKDKPFIDPRLLYVQDTSEDAQRALLVGIPGSPGVAEGPARIIRDSSEFHKLRPGDVLVAPYTTPAWTPLFRLAVAVVVDTGGPLSHAAIVAREYGIPAVMGTGVATKVLKDGQYIRVDGNRGLVFSVEIEREEVSK
;
A
#
# COMPACT_ATOMS: atom_id res chain seq x y z
N MET A 1 36.05 -18.69 -17.88
CA MET A 1 34.81 -18.85 -17.09
C MET A 1 33.94 -17.63 -17.32
N PRO A 2 32.88 -17.68 -18.14
CA PRO A 2 32.21 -16.47 -18.63
C PRO A 2 31.24 -15.79 -17.65
N HIS A 3 30.85 -16.46 -16.55
CA HIS A 3 29.73 -16.02 -15.69
C HIS A 3 30.10 -15.78 -14.22
N ALA A 4 31.35 -16.02 -13.80
CA ALA A 4 31.81 -15.74 -12.44
C ALA A 4 32.58 -14.40 -12.40
N ALA A 5 32.30 -13.55 -11.41
CA ALA A 5 32.92 -12.24 -11.25
C ALA A 5 33.83 -12.22 -10.01
N PHE A 6 35.15 -12.13 -10.21
CA PHE A 6 36.17 -12.10 -9.14
C PHE A 6 36.44 -10.68 -8.61
N ALA A 7 35.41 -9.84 -8.52
CA ALA A 7 35.57 -8.45 -8.11
C ALA A 7 36.17 -8.35 -6.69
N GLY A 8 37.25 -7.59 -6.54
CA GLY A 8 37.93 -7.34 -5.26
C GLY A 8 38.64 -8.56 -4.63
N GLN A 9 38.80 -9.66 -5.37
CA GLN A 9 39.38 -10.90 -4.82
C GLN A 9 40.90 -11.01 -4.96
N HIS A 10 41.51 -10.21 -5.84
CA HIS A 10 42.92 -10.28 -6.18
C HIS A 10 43.63 -8.95 -5.93
N GLU A 11 44.96 -8.99 -5.81
CA GLU A 11 45.76 -7.79 -5.59
C GLU A 11 45.93 -6.97 -6.87
N THR A 12 45.94 -5.65 -6.70
CA THR A 12 46.27 -4.66 -7.73
C THR A 12 47.39 -3.77 -7.20
N PHE A 13 48.36 -3.46 -8.06
CA PHE A 13 49.49 -2.59 -7.73
C PHE A 13 49.48 -1.34 -8.60
N LEU A 14 49.50 -0.17 -7.95
CA LEU A 14 49.49 1.13 -8.62
C LEU A 14 50.88 1.78 -8.60
N ASN A 15 51.15 2.59 -9.62
CA ASN A 15 52.37 3.39 -9.76
C ASN A 15 53.68 2.58 -9.64
N VAL A 16 53.77 1.46 -10.38
CA VAL A 16 54.99 0.64 -10.43
C VAL A 16 55.97 1.23 -11.45
N VAL A 17 57.20 1.53 -11.02
CA VAL A 17 58.23 2.18 -11.84
C VAL A 17 59.45 1.27 -11.98
N GLY A 18 59.90 1.04 -13.23
CA GLY A 18 61.04 0.19 -13.55
C GLY A 18 60.66 -1.22 -14.00
N ALA A 19 61.43 -1.79 -14.93
CA ALA A 19 61.12 -3.09 -15.54
C ALA A 19 61.08 -4.23 -14.52
N ASP A 20 62.08 -4.30 -13.63
CA ASP A 20 62.17 -5.35 -12.62
C ASP A 20 61.01 -5.28 -11.62
N ALA A 21 60.60 -4.07 -11.22
CA ALA A 21 59.47 -3.86 -10.33
C ALA A 21 58.13 -4.28 -10.96
N VAL A 22 57.97 -4.06 -12.27
CA VAL A 22 56.77 -4.55 -13.01
C VAL A 22 56.73 -6.07 -13.03
N VAL A 23 57.86 -6.73 -13.30
CA VAL A 23 57.92 -8.21 -13.28
C VAL A 23 57.57 -8.75 -11.89
N GLU A 24 58.05 -8.10 -10.83
CA GLU A 24 57.74 -8.50 -9.46
C GLU A 24 56.26 -8.28 -9.12
N ALA A 25 55.68 -7.14 -9.50
CA ALA A 25 54.25 -6.89 -9.32
C ALA A 25 53.38 -7.95 -10.04
N VAL A 26 53.77 -8.37 -11.25
CA VAL A 26 53.08 -9.44 -12.00
C VAL A 26 53.12 -10.77 -11.22
N ARG A 27 54.27 -11.13 -10.64
CA ARG A 27 54.39 -12.33 -9.81
C ARG A 27 53.49 -12.29 -8.58
N ARG A 28 53.42 -11.12 -7.91
CA ARG A 28 52.53 -10.92 -6.77
C ARG A 28 51.06 -11.01 -7.14
N CYS A 29 50.66 -10.46 -8.29
CA CYS A 29 49.30 -10.65 -8.79
C CYS A 29 48.97 -12.14 -8.95
N TRP A 30 49.86 -12.94 -9.56
CA TRP A 30 49.67 -14.39 -9.65
C TRP A 30 49.61 -15.08 -8.29
N ALA A 31 50.42 -14.64 -7.32
CA ALA A 31 50.38 -15.16 -5.96
C ALA A 31 49.01 -14.89 -5.30
N SER A 32 48.41 -13.72 -5.53
CA SER A 32 47.08 -13.36 -5.00
C SER A 32 45.93 -14.25 -5.50
N LEU A 33 46.17 -15.08 -6.52
CA LEU A 33 45.23 -16.13 -6.88
C LEU A 33 45.03 -17.12 -5.72
N TRP A 34 46.03 -17.29 -4.87
CA TRP A 34 46.08 -18.26 -3.78
C TRP A 34 45.89 -17.65 -2.39
N ASP A 35 45.49 -16.38 -2.30
CA ASP A 35 45.06 -15.78 -1.03
C ASP A 35 43.86 -16.54 -0.45
N ASP A 36 43.77 -16.61 0.88
CA ASP A 36 42.68 -17.29 1.61
C ASP A 36 41.28 -16.85 1.13
N ARG A 37 41.09 -15.54 0.91
CA ARG A 37 39.83 -14.97 0.38
C ARG A 37 39.47 -15.52 -1.00
N ALA A 38 40.47 -15.67 -1.87
CA ALA A 38 40.28 -16.09 -3.25
C ALA A 38 40.01 -17.60 -3.33
N ILE A 39 40.64 -18.39 -2.45
CA ILE A 39 40.37 -19.82 -2.28
C ILE A 39 38.93 -20.01 -1.77
N ALA A 40 38.57 -19.38 -0.65
CA ALA A 40 37.24 -19.49 -0.06
C ALA A 40 36.12 -19.07 -1.03
N TYR A 41 36.33 -18.00 -1.81
CA TYR A 41 35.38 -17.58 -2.84
C TYR A 41 35.20 -18.65 -3.93
N ARG A 42 36.29 -19.27 -4.40
CA ARG A 42 36.22 -20.35 -5.41
C ARG A 42 35.49 -21.57 -4.88
N GLU A 43 35.75 -21.99 -3.64
CA GLU A 43 35.03 -23.10 -3.01
C GLU A 43 33.52 -22.81 -2.93
N LYS A 44 33.14 -21.61 -2.47
CA LYS A 44 31.74 -21.19 -2.39
C LYS A 44 31.02 -21.21 -3.75
N MET A 45 31.75 -20.90 -4.83
CA MET A 45 31.23 -20.92 -6.20
C MET A 45 31.34 -22.30 -6.88
N GLY A 46 31.89 -23.32 -6.21
CA GLY A 46 32.09 -24.66 -6.76
C GLY A 46 33.14 -24.73 -7.89
N ILE A 47 34.15 -23.86 -7.86
CA ILE A 47 35.18 -23.75 -8.91
C ILE A 47 36.44 -24.53 -8.52
N ASP A 48 36.83 -25.51 -9.35
CA ASP A 48 38.09 -26.26 -9.18
C ASP A 48 39.30 -25.31 -9.24
N HIS A 49 40.13 -25.33 -8.19
CA HIS A 49 41.32 -24.49 -8.06
C HIS A 49 42.32 -24.70 -9.20
N ARG A 50 42.45 -25.93 -9.72
CA ARG A 50 43.40 -26.26 -10.79
C ARG A 50 43.01 -25.66 -12.13
N MET A 51 41.74 -25.29 -12.29
CA MET A 51 41.23 -24.65 -13.50
C MET A 51 41.37 -23.12 -13.47
N ALA A 52 41.72 -22.53 -12.31
CA ALA A 52 41.86 -21.10 -12.19
C ALA A 52 43.13 -20.62 -12.92
N LYS A 53 42.95 -19.71 -13.89
CA LYS A 53 44.04 -19.05 -14.61
C LYS A 53 43.88 -17.55 -14.49
N MET A 54 44.98 -16.82 -14.31
CA MET A 54 44.99 -15.37 -14.19
C MET A 54 45.76 -14.74 -15.33
N ALA A 55 45.16 -13.74 -15.97
CA ALA A 55 45.84 -12.79 -16.84
C ALA A 55 46.09 -11.51 -16.04
N VAL A 56 47.30 -10.95 -16.15
CA VAL A 56 47.67 -9.69 -15.48
C VAL A 56 47.69 -8.58 -16.53
N ILE A 57 46.95 -7.50 -16.25
CA ILE A 57 46.89 -6.33 -17.13
C ILE A 57 47.96 -5.34 -16.68
N VAL A 58 48.89 -5.02 -17.58
CA VAL A 58 49.87 -3.95 -17.37
C VAL A 58 49.39 -2.72 -18.14
N GLN A 59 48.93 -1.71 -17.41
CA GLN A 59 48.38 -0.48 -17.97
C GLN A 59 49.25 0.72 -17.59
N ARG A 60 49.35 1.70 -18.50
CA ARG A 60 50.03 2.96 -18.21
C ARG A 60 49.28 3.72 -17.11
N MET A 61 50.01 4.16 -16.09
CA MET A 61 49.47 4.92 -14.97
C MET A 61 48.96 6.31 -15.41
N VAL A 62 47.77 6.70 -14.94
CA VAL A 62 47.20 8.03 -15.15
C VAL A 62 47.45 8.89 -13.90
N PRO A 63 48.09 10.07 -14.00
CA PRO A 63 48.29 10.97 -12.87
C PRO A 63 46.97 11.72 -12.57
N ALA A 64 46.02 11.01 -11.96
CA ALA A 64 44.67 11.49 -11.78
C ALA A 64 44.59 12.64 -10.76
N GLU A 65 44.00 13.76 -11.18
CA GLU A 65 43.58 14.87 -10.31
C GLU A 65 42.31 14.47 -9.54
N ALA A 66 41.42 13.76 -10.23
CA ALA A 66 40.21 13.16 -9.68
C ALA A 66 39.95 11.81 -10.35
N SER A 67 39.28 10.91 -9.64
CA SER A 67 38.91 9.61 -10.16
C SER A 67 37.68 9.08 -9.42
N GLY A 68 37.09 8.03 -9.96
CA GLY A 68 35.99 7.36 -9.27
C GLY A 68 35.27 6.35 -10.15
N VAL A 69 34.04 6.07 -9.76
CA VAL A 69 33.20 5.02 -10.34
C VAL A 69 31.94 5.65 -10.92
N MET A 70 31.48 5.11 -12.04
CA MET A 70 30.25 5.52 -12.71
C MET A 70 29.41 4.30 -13.05
N PHE A 71 28.16 4.30 -12.58
CA PHE A 71 27.16 3.31 -12.97
C PHE A 71 26.21 3.93 -13.98
N THR A 72 26.03 3.28 -15.14
CA THR A 72 25.13 3.77 -16.20
C THR A 72 23.65 3.44 -15.93
N ALA A 73 23.37 2.74 -14.83
CA ALA A 73 22.06 2.57 -14.24
C ALA A 73 22.20 2.68 -12.72
N ASN A 74 21.17 3.18 -12.03
CA ASN A 74 21.19 3.32 -10.58
C ASN A 74 21.24 1.95 -9.89
N PRO A 75 22.34 1.60 -9.18
CA PRO A 75 22.51 0.27 -8.59
C PRO A 75 21.58 0.01 -7.40
N ILE A 76 21.01 1.06 -6.80
CA ILE A 76 20.10 0.97 -5.65
C ILE A 76 18.65 0.86 -6.12
N THR A 77 18.21 1.77 -7.00
CA THR A 77 16.79 1.85 -7.42
C THR A 77 16.47 1.02 -8.66
N GLY A 78 17.50 0.61 -9.40
CA GLY A 78 17.36 -0.03 -10.70
C GLY A 78 16.98 0.94 -11.82
N ALA A 79 16.88 2.25 -11.59
CA ALA A 79 16.55 3.20 -12.64
C ALA A 79 17.57 3.12 -13.79
N ARG A 80 17.09 2.79 -15.00
CA ARG A 80 17.92 2.64 -16.21
C ARG A 80 18.17 3.95 -16.95
N ASP A 81 17.57 5.04 -16.49
CA ASP A 81 17.70 6.37 -17.07
C ASP A 81 18.43 7.36 -16.13
N GLU A 82 19.07 6.82 -15.10
CA GLU A 82 19.92 7.54 -14.16
C GLU A 82 21.36 7.03 -14.28
N VAL A 83 22.30 7.97 -14.33
CA VAL A 83 23.73 7.70 -14.21
C VAL A 83 24.17 8.13 -12.82
N VAL A 84 24.81 7.23 -12.09
CA VAL A 84 25.35 7.49 -10.75
C VAL A 84 26.85 7.65 -10.88
N ILE A 85 27.40 8.72 -10.33
CA ILE A 85 28.83 9.04 -10.40
C ILE A 85 29.34 9.31 -8.98
N ASP A 86 30.30 8.52 -8.55
CA ASP A 86 31.07 8.76 -7.35
C ASP A 86 32.44 9.33 -7.73
N VAL A 87 32.89 10.36 -7.00
CA VAL A 87 34.10 11.11 -7.31
C VAL A 87 34.94 11.32 -6.06
N ASN A 88 36.24 11.06 -6.16
CA ASN A 88 37.23 11.44 -5.16
C ASN A 88 38.44 12.16 -5.79
N VAL A 89 39.20 12.86 -4.94
CA VAL A 89 40.47 13.50 -5.32
C VAL A 89 41.57 12.43 -5.41
N GLY A 90 42.46 12.57 -6.39
CA GLY A 90 43.61 11.66 -6.54
C GLY A 90 43.24 10.32 -7.18
N LEU A 91 43.95 9.26 -6.78
CA LEU A 91 43.81 7.91 -7.33
C LEU A 91 42.55 7.18 -6.83
N GLY A 92 42.00 6.32 -7.68
CA GLY A 92 40.69 5.68 -7.47
C GLY A 92 40.67 4.59 -6.41
N GLU A 93 41.85 4.10 -6.01
CA GLU A 93 42.02 3.02 -5.02
C GLU A 93 41.27 3.30 -3.73
N ALA A 94 41.27 4.55 -3.25
CA ALA A 94 40.56 4.94 -2.02
C ALA A 94 39.04 4.74 -2.11
N VAL A 95 38.44 4.91 -3.30
CA VAL A 95 37.00 4.73 -3.52
C VAL A 95 36.67 3.23 -3.60
N VAL A 96 37.51 2.46 -4.29
CA VAL A 96 37.30 1.02 -4.49
C VAL A 96 37.55 0.23 -3.20
N SER A 97 38.51 0.65 -2.37
CA SER A 97 38.82 0.04 -1.06
C SER A 97 37.87 0.45 0.07
N GLY A 98 36.94 1.39 -0.17
CA GLY A 98 35.96 1.84 0.82
C GLY A 98 36.54 2.68 1.97
N LEU A 99 37.78 3.17 1.83
CA LEU A 99 38.49 3.96 2.84
C LEU A 99 38.04 5.44 2.87
N VAL A 100 37.19 5.87 1.95
CA VAL A 100 36.74 7.26 1.80
C VAL A 100 35.25 7.35 1.52
N THR A 101 34.61 8.42 1.99
CA THR A 101 33.28 8.83 1.51
C THR A 101 33.45 9.77 0.31
N PRO A 102 33.17 9.34 -0.94
CA PRO A 102 33.31 10.16 -2.15
C PRO A 102 32.18 11.20 -2.27
N ASP A 103 32.34 12.15 -3.18
CA ASP A 103 31.21 12.94 -3.66
C ASP A 103 30.31 12.04 -4.50
N HIS A 104 29.00 12.12 -4.26
CA HIS A 104 27.99 11.32 -4.92
C HIS A 104 27.05 12.20 -5.75
N TYR A 105 26.85 11.81 -7.00
CA TYR A 105 25.98 12.51 -7.94
C TYR A 105 25.05 11.53 -8.66
N ILE A 106 23.80 11.94 -8.83
CA ILE A 106 22.85 11.26 -9.70
C ILE A 106 22.45 12.21 -10.83
N LEU A 107 22.65 11.78 -12.07
CA LEU A 107 22.32 12.52 -13.28
C LEU A 107 21.19 11.81 -14.03
N ARG A 108 20.20 12.57 -14.48
CA ARG A 108 19.08 12.06 -15.29
C ARG A 108 19.06 12.73 -16.66
N LYS A 109 18.89 11.93 -17.71
CA LYS A 109 18.79 12.44 -19.08
C LYS A 109 17.41 13.07 -19.30
N THR A 110 17.39 14.31 -19.78
CA THR A 110 16.16 15.03 -20.15
C THR A 110 16.20 15.38 -21.64
N ARG A 111 15.07 15.86 -22.18
CA ARG A 111 15.01 16.38 -23.55
C ARG A 111 15.96 17.56 -23.82
N PHE A 112 16.44 18.24 -22.77
CA PHE A 112 17.33 19.40 -22.86
C PHE A 112 18.77 19.08 -22.40
N GLY A 113 19.12 17.80 -22.26
CA GLY A 113 20.43 17.35 -21.76
C GLY A 113 20.38 16.78 -20.35
N TRP A 114 21.54 16.67 -19.71
CA TRP A 114 21.69 16.08 -18.38
C TRP A 114 21.31 17.06 -17.27
N ARG A 115 20.49 16.58 -16.33
CA ARG A 115 20.14 17.30 -15.10
C ARG A 115 20.66 16.53 -13.90
N ILE A 116 21.43 17.19 -13.04
CA ILE A 116 21.83 16.64 -11.74
C ILE A 116 20.59 16.65 -10.85
N VAL A 117 20.17 15.48 -10.38
CA VAL A 117 18.97 15.30 -9.55
C VAL A 117 19.31 15.13 -8.07
N GLU A 118 20.52 14.67 -7.76
CA GLU A 118 21.05 14.57 -6.40
C GLU A 118 22.54 14.96 -6.39
N ARG A 119 22.95 15.65 -5.32
CA ARG A 119 24.34 16.02 -5.03
C ARG A 119 24.57 15.82 -3.54
N ARG A 120 25.55 15.00 -3.18
CA ARG A 120 26.00 14.81 -1.80
C ARG A 120 27.51 14.88 -1.79
N LEU A 121 28.07 15.84 -1.06
CA LEU A 121 29.52 15.98 -0.95
C LEU A 121 30.04 15.03 0.13
N GLY A 122 31.11 14.32 -0.20
CA GLY A 122 31.76 13.37 0.70
C GLY A 122 32.66 14.08 1.72
N ARG A 123 33.01 13.37 2.80
CA ARG A 123 33.96 13.87 3.82
C ARG A 123 35.42 13.85 3.36
N ARG A 124 35.75 13.00 2.38
CA ARG A 124 37.07 12.91 1.74
C ARG A 124 38.21 12.86 2.75
N GLU A 125 38.17 11.87 3.64
CA GLU A 125 39.10 11.75 4.78
C GLU A 125 40.52 11.33 4.35
N VAL A 126 40.64 10.69 3.18
CA VAL A 126 41.90 10.17 2.65
C VAL A 126 42.02 10.46 1.15
N VAL A 127 43.19 10.95 0.73
CA VAL A 127 43.59 11.14 -0.67
C VAL A 127 44.81 10.28 -0.96
N VAL A 128 44.74 9.48 -2.03
CA VAL A 128 45.84 8.62 -2.47
C VAL A 128 46.57 9.27 -3.65
N LYS A 129 47.89 9.42 -3.55
CA LYS A 129 48.73 10.02 -4.61
C LYS A 129 49.89 9.10 -5.02
N PRO A 130 50.34 9.16 -6.29
CA PRO A 130 51.54 8.45 -6.72
C PRO A 130 52.82 9.12 -6.17
N LYS A 131 53.77 8.31 -5.69
CA LYS A 131 55.11 8.77 -5.31
C LYS A 131 56.04 8.88 -6.51
N ALA A 132 57.06 9.74 -6.43
CA ALA A 132 58.01 9.95 -7.51
C ALA A 132 58.92 8.72 -7.79
N ASP A 133 59.22 7.94 -6.75
CA ASP A 133 60.08 6.74 -6.77
C ASP A 133 59.30 5.43 -6.91
N GLY A 134 57.97 5.49 -7.03
CA GLY A 134 57.08 4.33 -7.17
C GLY A 134 56.22 4.06 -5.94
N GLY A 135 55.07 3.43 -6.15
CA GLY A 135 54.06 3.18 -5.12
C GLY A 135 53.17 4.40 -4.84
N VAL A 136 52.36 4.30 -3.79
CA VAL A 136 51.37 5.34 -3.42
C VAL A 136 51.59 5.84 -2.00
N GLU A 137 51.13 7.06 -1.73
CA GLU A 137 51.04 7.65 -0.39
C GLU A 137 49.59 8.03 -0.06
N GLU A 138 49.23 7.84 1.21
CA GLU A 138 47.94 8.24 1.76
C GLU A 138 48.09 9.53 2.56
N ILE A 139 47.33 10.55 2.18
CA ILE A 139 47.31 11.84 2.85
C ILE A 139 45.94 11.99 3.53
N LYS A 140 45.93 12.07 4.85
CA LYS A 140 44.71 12.39 5.60
C LYS A 140 44.35 13.86 5.39
N THR A 141 43.09 14.11 5.06
CA THR A 141 42.57 15.46 4.82
C THR A 141 41.37 15.74 5.72
N SER A 142 41.23 16.98 6.16
CA SER A 142 40.11 17.44 7.00
C SER A 142 39.30 18.49 6.25
N ASN A 143 38.00 18.23 6.08
CA ASN A 143 36.94 19.15 5.62
C ASN A 143 37.22 19.90 4.31
N VAL A 144 36.63 19.41 3.21
CA VAL A 144 36.53 20.15 1.94
C VAL A 144 35.06 20.42 1.64
N THR A 145 34.68 21.70 1.48
CA THR A 145 33.30 22.13 1.20
C THR A 145 33.00 22.32 -0.28
N GLN A 146 34.00 22.22 -1.16
CA GLN A 146 33.84 22.42 -2.60
C GLN A 146 33.78 21.09 -3.37
N PRO A 147 32.98 21.00 -4.45
CA PRO A 147 32.92 19.82 -5.32
C PRO A 147 34.28 19.44 -5.93
N VAL A 148 34.55 18.13 -6.07
CA VAL A 148 35.81 17.67 -6.71
C VAL A 148 35.87 18.02 -8.20
N VAL A 149 34.74 17.90 -8.90
CA VAL A 149 34.63 18.17 -10.35
C VAL A 149 33.50 19.13 -10.64
N SER A 150 33.62 19.86 -11.75
CA SER A 150 32.57 20.75 -12.22
C SER A 150 31.39 19.99 -12.81
N ASP A 151 30.22 20.64 -12.83
CA ASP A 151 29.00 20.08 -13.40
C ASP A 151 29.17 19.71 -14.89
N ASP A 152 30.03 20.42 -15.63
CA ASP A 152 30.30 20.10 -17.04
C ASP A 152 31.11 18.81 -17.22
N ILE A 153 32.02 18.49 -16.30
CA ILE A 153 32.74 17.21 -16.29
C ILE A 153 31.77 16.06 -15.98
N LEU A 154 30.86 16.24 -15.02
CA LEU A 154 29.83 15.24 -14.70
C LEU A 154 28.94 14.92 -15.90
N LYS A 155 28.51 15.94 -16.65
CA LYS A 155 27.71 15.76 -17.88
C LYS A 155 28.50 15.02 -18.97
N LYS A 156 29.78 15.36 -19.16
CA LYS A 156 30.67 14.66 -20.11
C LYS A 156 30.88 13.19 -19.72
N LEU A 157 31.06 12.90 -18.43
CA LEU A 157 31.13 11.54 -17.91
C LEU A 157 29.84 10.77 -18.21
N ALA A 158 28.67 11.35 -17.91
CA ALA A 158 27.39 10.70 -18.18
C ALA A 158 27.16 10.42 -19.68
N ASP A 159 27.53 11.36 -20.57
CA ASP A 159 27.50 11.12 -22.02
C ASP A 159 28.43 9.97 -22.44
N LEU A 160 29.64 9.91 -21.88
CA LEU A 160 30.60 8.84 -22.15
C LEU A 160 30.08 7.49 -21.64
N GLY A 161 29.51 7.45 -20.43
CA GLY A 161 28.89 6.25 -19.87
C GLY A 161 27.77 5.70 -20.75
N VAL A 162 26.87 6.56 -21.25
CA VAL A 162 25.80 6.14 -22.17
C VAL A 162 26.34 5.62 -23.50
N LYS A 163 27.43 6.18 -24.02
CA LYS A 163 28.10 5.66 -25.22
C LYS A 163 28.68 4.26 -24.96
N ILE A 164 29.33 4.06 -23.83
CA ILE A 164 29.90 2.75 -23.43
C ILE A 164 28.78 1.73 -23.21
N GLN A 165 27.71 2.09 -22.51
CA GLN A 165 26.53 1.22 -22.35
C GLN A 165 25.93 0.84 -23.70
N SER A 166 25.77 1.79 -24.62
CA SER A 166 25.23 1.53 -25.96
C SER A 166 26.11 0.55 -26.74
N TYR A 167 27.43 0.66 -26.61
CA TYR A 167 28.39 -0.25 -27.25
C TYR A 167 28.26 -1.70 -26.72
N PHE A 168 28.12 -1.88 -25.40
CA PHE A 168 28.00 -3.21 -24.79
C PHE A 168 26.55 -3.75 -24.75
N GLY A 169 25.55 -2.94 -25.09
CA GLY A 169 24.14 -3.31 -25.11
C GLY A 169 23.51 -3.56 -23.74
N ARG A 170 24.21 -3.27 -22.64
CA ARG A 170 23.75 -3.50 -21.25
C ARG A 170 24.38 -2.50 -20.27
N PRO A 171 23.75 -2.22 -19.11
CA PRO A 171 24.30 -1.31 -18.12
C PRO A 171 25.71 -1.69 -17.65
N GLN A 172 26.54 -0.68 -17.42
CA GLN A 172 27.96 -0.80 -17.10
C GLN A 172 28.30 -0.10 -15.78
N ASP A 173 29.23 -0.70 -15.06
CA ASP A 173 30.01 -0.15 -13.96
C ASP A 173 31.40 0.20 -14.51
N ILE A 174 31.78 1.48 -14.41
CA ILE A 174 32.90 2.08 -15.14
C ILE A 174 33.81 2.80 -14.16
N GLU A 175 35.10 2.44 -14.15
CA GLU A 175 36.13 3.16 -13.44
C GLU A 175 36.80 4.18 -14.36
N TRP A 176 36.99 5.40 -13.88
CA TRP A 176 37.50 6.51 -14.68
C TRP A 176 38.45 7.41 -13.89
N ALA A 177 39.29 8.14 -14.62
CA ALA A 177 40.21 9.14 -14.08
C ALA A 177 40.17 10.43 -14.91
N LEU A 178 40.41 11.56 -14.25
CA LEU A 178 40.54 12.87 -14.86
C LEU A 178 41.99 13.36 -14.66
N ALA A 179 42.66 13.70 -15.76
CA ALA A 179 43.99 14.31 -15.73
C ALA A 179 44.10 15.36 -16.83
N ASN A 180 44.56 16.57 -16.49
CA ASN A 180 44.70 17.70 -17.40
C ASN A 180 43.41 17.99 -18.19
N GLY A 181 42.24 17.92 -17.53
CA GLY A 181 40.93 18.12 -18.15
C GLY A 181 40.48 17.01 -19.11
N LYS A 182 41.24 15.92 -19.26
CA LYS A 182 40.89 14.76 -20.09
C LYS A 182 40.41 13.60 -19.23
N ILE A 183 39.31 12.97 -19.65
CA ILE A 183 38.73 11.79 -19.00
C ILE A 183 39.35 10.53 -19.63
N PHE A 184 39.83 9.63 -18.79
CA PHE A 184 40.34 8.31 -19.13
C PHE A 184 39.41 7.26 -18.55
N ILE A 185 39.08 6.24 -19.34
CA ILE A 185 38.36 5.05 -18.87
C ILE A 185 39.39 3.99 -18.52
N LEU A 186 39.35 3.50 -17.29
CA LEU A 186 40.30 2.54 -16.76
C LEU A 186 39.74 1.12 -16.87
N GLN A 187 38.46 0.96 -16.51
CA GLN A 187 37.75 -0.31 -16.57
C GLN A 187 36.27 -0.09 -16.90
N ALA A 188 35.65 -1.06 -17.57
CA ALA A 188 34.21 -1.14 -17.77
C ALA A 188 33.76 -2.60 -17.62
N ARG A 189 32.72 -2.84 -16.82
CA ARG A 189 32.17 -4.17 -16.56
C ARG A 189 30.64 -4.14 -16.51
N PRO A 190 29.94 -5.23 -16.89
CA PRO A 190 28.50 -5.25 -16.83
C PRO A 190 27.99 -5.30 -15.39
N ILE A 191 26.90 -4.58 -15.09
CA ILE A 191 26.25 -4.68 -13.78
C ILE A 191 25.37 -5.93 -13.76
N THR A 192 25.71 -6.91 -12.92
CA THR A 192 25.05 -8.22 -12.87
C THR A 192 23.91 -8.32 -11.85
N THR A 193 23.82 -7.38 -10.90
CA THR A 193 22.93 -7.43 -9.73
C THR A 193 21.86 -6.33 -9.72
N LEU A 194 21.56 -5.72 -10.88
CA LEU A 194 20.62 -4.61 -10.94
C LEU A 194 19.19 -5.03 -10.58
N PRO A 195 18.52 -4.34 -9.63
CA PRO A 195 17.10 -4.57 -9.38
C PRO A 195 16.24 -4.09 -10.56
N GLU A 196 15.02 -4.60 -10.63
CA GLU A 196 13.98 -4.10 -11.56
C GLU A 196 13.70 -2.62 -11.27
N PRO A 197 13.69 -1.72 -12.27
CA PRO A 197 13.42 -0.31 -12.06
C PRO A 197 12.06 -0.08 -11.41
N LEU A 198 12.00 0.95 -10.55
CA LEU A 198 10.72 1.47 -10.07
C LEU A 198 9.87 1.96 -11.25
N PRO A 199 8.61 1.50 -11.37
CA PRO A 199 7.75 2.01 -12.43
C PRO A 199 7.51 3.51 -12.26
N ARG A 200 7.62 4.26 -13.36
CA ARG A 200 7.26 5.68 -13.36
C ARG A 200 5.76 5.85 -13.36
N VAL A 201 5.23 6.18 -12.19
CA VAL A 201 3.78 6.32 -11.98
C VAL A 201 3.41 7.78 -11.78
N GLY A 202 2.49 8.28 -12.60
CA GLY A 202 1.92 9.62 -12.42
C GLY A 202 1.17 9.74 -11.09
N LYS A 203 1.04 10.96 -10.55
CA LYS A 203 0.38 11.19 -9.23
C LYS A 203 -1.02 10.57 -9.15
N LEU A 204 -1.82 10.69 -10.22
CA LEU A 204 -3.17 10.12 -10.29
C LEU A 204 -3.17 8.59 -10.30
N ASN A 205 -2.28 7.97 -11.09
CA ASN A 205 -2.11 6.52 -11.09
C ASN A 205 -1.69 6.01 -9.71
N ARG A 206 -0.75 6.69 -9.04
CA ARG A 206 -0.29 6.30 -7.70
C ARG A 206 -1.42 6.41 -6.67
N MET A 207 -2.24 7.45 -6.77
CA MET A 207 -3.44 7.59 -5.93
C MET A 207 -4.40 6.42 -6.17
N LEU A 208 -4.69 6.08 -7.43
CA LEU A 208 -5.58 4.97 -7.76
C LEU A 208 -5.03 3.62 -7.30
N ILE A 209 -3.73 3.35 -7.49
CA ILE A 209 -3.07 2.12 -7.03
C ILE A 209 -3.17 1.98 -5.50
N ARG A 210 -3.03 3.08 -4.75
CA ARG A 210 -3.21 3.07 -3.30
C ARG A 210 -4.65 2.77 -2.90
N THR A 211 -5.63 3.33 -3.60
CA THR A 211 -7.04 3.00 -3.38
C THR A 211 -7.34 1.54 -3.73
N LEU A 212 -6.75 1.01 -4.81
CA LEU A 212 -6.89 -0.40 -5.16
C LEU A 212 -6.26 -1.31 -4.11
N ALA A 213 -5.10 -0.95 -3.54
CA ALA A 213 -4.45 -1.71 -2.48
C ALA A 213 -5.28 -1.79 -1.19
N GLU A 214 -6.10 -0.77 -0.90
CA GLU A 214 -7.02 -0.76 0.24
C GLU A 214 -8.26 -1.65 -0.01
N ILE A 215 -8.76 -1.65 -1.26
CA ILE A 215 -9.98 -2.37 -1.64
C ILE A 215 -9.71 -3.86 -1.93
N ILE A 216 -8.54 -4.15 -2.51
CA ILE A 216 -8.07 -5.46 -2.97
C ILE A 216 -6.73 -5.75 -2.28
N PRO A 217 -6.75 -6.07 -0.97
CA PRO A 217 -5.53 -6.30 -0.20
C PRO A 217 -4.81 -7.60 -0.59
N GLU A 218 -5.59 -8.59 -1.04
CA GLU A 218 -5.13 -9.90 -1.44
C GLU A 218 -5.40 -10.13 -2.93
N ARG A 219 -4.73 -11.12 -3.51
CA ARG A 219 -4.93 -11.45 -4.93
C ARG A 219 -6.36 -11.96 -5.13
N PRO A 220 -7.16 -11.31 -5.99
CA PRO A 220 -8.53 -11.75 -6.22
C PRO A 220 -8.56 -13.09 -6.95
N TYR A 221 -9.55 -13.91 -6.63
CA TYR A 221 -9.89 -15.08 -7.43
C TYR A 221 -10.51 -14.66 -8.77
N PRO A 222 -10.48 -15.52 -9.81
CA PRO A 222 -11.14 -15.24 -11.09
C PRO A 222 -12.59 -14.78 -10.95
N LEU A 223 -13.37 -15.38 -10.04
CA LEU A 223 -14.76 -14.98 -9.83
C LEU A 223 -14.89 -13.63 -9.10
N ASP A 224 -13.92 -13.25 -8.26
CA ASP A 224 -13.93 -11.93 -7.58
C ASP A 224 -13.86 -10.78 -8.59
N MET A 225 -13.27 -11.01 -9.76
CA MET A 225 -13.11 -9.99 -10.80
C MET A 225 -14.44 -9.43 -11.29
N VAL A 226 -15.52 -10.22 -11.30
CA VAL A 226 -16.85 -9.72 -11.72
C VAL A 226 -17.40 -8.70 -10.72
N TRP A 227 -17.16 -8.93 -9.42
CA TRP A 227 -17.57 -7.99 -8.38
C TRP A 227 -16.69 -6.74 -8.39
N ILE A 228 -15.38 -6.91 -8.54
CA ILE A 228 -14.44 -5.79 -8.67
C ILE A 228 -14.81 -4.92 -9.88
N GLU A 229 -15.15 -5.52 -11.03
CA GLU A 229 -15.61 -4.80 -12.20
C GLU A 229 -16.91 -4.04 -11.96
N THR A 230 -17.88 -4.68 -11.31
CA THR A 230 -19.16 -4.07 -10.97
C THR A 230 -18.97 -2.84 -10.06
N ILE A 231 -18.15 -2.96 -9.01
CA ILE A 231 -17.87 -1.84 -8.11
C ILE A 231 -17.03 -0.77 -8.80
N PHE A 232 -15.98 -1.14 -9.53
CA PHE A 232 -15.07 -0.19 -10.17
C PHE A 232 -15.75 0.61 -11.28
N SER A 233 -16.52 -0.06 -12.15
CA SER A 233 -17.24 0.59 -13.25
C SER A 233 -18.33 1.55 -12.74
N ASN A 234 -19.05 1.17 -11.67
CA ASN A 234 -20.14 1.97 -11.10
C ASN A 234 -19.64 3.09 -10.18
N ALA A 235 -18.68 2.82 -9.30
CA ALA A 235 -18.19 3.81 -8.34
C ALA A 235 -17.13 4.74 -8.92
N VAL A 236 -16.17 4.22 -9.69
CA VAL A 236 -15.04 5.02 -10.21
C VAL A 236 -15.31 5.44 -11.65
N GLY A 237 -15.69 4.51 -12.52
CA GLY A 237 -15.85 4.76 -13.96
C GLY A 237 -16.99 5.71 -14.30
N LYS A 238 -18.18 5.54 -13.72
CA LYS A 238 -19.31 6.47 -13.93
C LYS A 238 -19.00 7.86 -13.38
N ILE A 239 -18.54 7.95 -12.13
CA ILE A 239 -18.22 9.25 -11.48
C ILE A 239 -17.14 10.00 -12.26
N ALA A 240 -16.03 9.34 -12.59
CA ALA A 240 -14.94 9.97 -13.34
C ALA A 240 -15.40 10.51 -14.71
N ARG A 241 -16.27 9.79 -15.43
CA ARG A 241 -16.85 10.27 -16.70
C ARG A 241 -17.64 11.57 -16.55
N TYR A 242 -18.28 11.82 -15.40
CA TYR A 242 -18.95 13.12 -15.14
C TYR A 242 -17.97 14.28 -15.05
N PHE A 243 -16.79 14.04 -14.46
CA PHE A 243 -15.69 14.99 -14.45
C PHE A 243 -14.96 15.07 -15.80
N GLY A 244 -15.45 14.35 -16.83
CA GLY A 244 -14.82 14.28 -18.14
C GLY A 244 -13.56 13.42 -18.16
N ILE A 245 -13.31 12.60 -17.14
CA ILE A 245 -12.12 11.76 -17.02
C ILE A 245 -12.44 10.36 -17.55
N LYS A 246 -11.61 9.85 -18.47
CA LYS A 246 -11.66 8.44 -18.89
C LYS A 246 -10.74 7.62 -18.00
N VAL A 247 -11.33 6.65 -17.32
CA VAL A 247 -10.63 5.65 -16.49
C VAL A 247 -10.39 4.41 -17.34
N PRO A 248 -9.19 3.78 -17.24
CA PRO A 248 -8.89 2.54 -17.95
C PRO A 248 -9.82 1.39 -17.55
N ALA A 249 -10.01 0.43 -18.47
CA ALA A 249 -10.66 -0.84 -18.17
C ALA A 249 -9.79 -1.71 -17.25
N LEU A 250 -10.38 -2.68 -16.55
CA LEU A 250 -9.64 -3.54 -15.61
C LEU A 250 -8.49 -4.31 -16.29
N GLU A 251 -8.66 -4.74 -17.54
CA GLU A 251 -7.61 -5.40 -18.34
C GLU A 251 -6.37 -4.53 -18.62
N GLN A 252 -6.53 -3.21 -18.51
CA GLN A 252 -5.42 -2.25 -18.61
C GLN A 252 -4.75 -2.01 -17.26
N ILE A 253 -5.44 -2.31 -16.17
CA ILE A 253 -4.98 -2.16 -14.78
C ILE A 253 -4.35 -3.44 -14.26
N PHE A 254 -4.87 -4.62 -14.63
CA PHE A 254 -4.39 -5.91 -14.16
C PHE A 254 -3.68 -6.66 -15.29
N VAL A 255 -2.57 -7.30 -14.96
CA VAL A 255 -1.99 -8.35 -15.80
C VAL A 255 -2.69 -9.64 -15.45
N GLU A 256 -3.56 -10.09 -16.34
CA GLU A 256 -4.25 -11.37 -16.21
C GLU A 256 -3.51 -12.44 -17.00
N GLU A 257 -3.37 -13.61 -16.39
CA GLU A 257 -2.86 -14.79 -17.08
C GLU A 257 -3.70 -16.00 -16.67
N ASP A 258 -4.35 -16.63 -17.65
CA ASP A 258 -5.23 -17.78 -17.43
C ASP A 258 -6.38 -17.51 -16.44
N GLY A 259 -6.99 -16.33 -16.51
CA GLY A 259 -8.10 -15.95 -15.63
C GLY A 259 -7.69 -15.39 -14.27
N ILE A 260 -6.42 -15.52 -13.90
CA ILE A 260 -5.92 -15.04 -12.60
C ILE A 260 -5.25 -13.68 -12.78
N ALA A 261 -5.68 -12.70 -11.98
CA ALA A 261 -4.99 -11.40 -11.90
C ALA A 261 -3.64 -11.58 -11.18
N VAL A 262 -2.54 -11.53 -11.93
CA VAL A 262 -1.20 -11.81 -11.41
C VAL A 262 -0.61 -10.59 -10.69
N LYS A 263 -0.72 -9.40 -11.31
CA LYS A 263 -0.18 -8.15 -10.78
C LYS A 263 -0.92 -6.92 -11.31
N VAL A 264 -0.79 -5.80 -10.59
CA VAL A 264 -1.25 -4.48 -11.08
C VAL A 264 -0.22 -3.84 -12.02
N ARG A 265 -0.67 -3.39 -13.19
CA ARG A 265 0.10 -2.56 -14.12
C ARG A 265 0.23 -1.13 -13.55
N PRO A 266 1.45 -0.60 -13.45
CA PRO A 266 1.66 0.75 -12.91
C PRO A 266 1.40 1.88 -13.93
N ASP A 267 1.38 1.58 -15.22
CA ASP A 267 1.53 2.49 -16.35
C ASP A 267 0.23 2.75 -17.15
N PHE A 268 -0.94 2.44 -16.58
CA PHE A 268 -2.22 2.69 -17.25
C PHE A 268 -2.49 4.19 -17.46
N SER A 269 -3.18 4.57 -18.55
CA SER A 269 -3.41 5.99 -18.85
C SER A 269 -4.78 6.49 -18.35
N ILE A 270 -4.77 7.44 -17.40
CA ILE A 270 -5.95 8.26 -17.07
C ILE A 270 -5.91 9.51 -17.95
N ARG A 271 -6.90 9.70 -18.82
CA ARG A 271 -6.91 10.81 -19.79
C ARG A 271 -8.16 11.69 -19.63
N PRO A 272 -8.02 13.02 -19.66
CA PRO A 272 -9.17 13.89 -19.83
C PRO A 272 -9.81 13.62 -21.20
N SER A 273 -11.13 13.75 -21.26
CA SER A 273 -11.92 13.74 -22.49
C SER A 273 -12.41 15.14 -22.81
N LEU A 274 -12.93 15.37 -24.02
CA LEU A 274 -13.61 16.61 -24.38
C LEU A 274 -14.78 16.95 -23.43
N GLY A 275 -15.31 15.95 -22.72
CA GLY A 275 -16.33 16.14 -21.70
C GLY A 275 -15.89 16.98 -20.49
N VAL A 276 -14.58 17.18 -20.26
CA VAL A 276 -14.06 18.05 -19.19
C VAL A 276 -14.55 19.49 -19.36
N LEU A 277 -14.70 19.97 -20.60
CA LEU A 277 -15.19 21.33 -20.88
C LEU A 277 -16.65 21.52 -20.43
N LEU A 278 -17.47 20.46 -20.52
CA LEU A 278 -18.87 20.47 -20.13
C LEU A 278 -19.09 20.02 -18.67
N ALA A 279 -18.07 19.46 -18.02
CA ALA A 279 -18.18 18.92 -16.67
C ALA A 279 -18.65 19.96 -15.63
N PRO A 280 -18.13 21.21 -15.60
CA PRO A 280 -18.60 22.21 -14.64
C PRO A 280 -20.12 22.48 -14.77
N PHE A 281 -20.62 22.62 -16.00
CA PHE A 281 -22.05 22.86 -16.26
C PHE A 281 -22.91 21.68 -15.79
N ARG A 282 -22.48 20.45 -16.07
CA ARG A 282 -23.20 19.23 -15.63
C ARG A 282 -23.22 19.10 -14.11
N LEU A 283 -22.09 19.36 -13.45
CA LEU A 283 -21.96 19.28 -12.00
C LEU A 283 -22.80 20.35 -11.31
N ILE A 284 -22.79 21.59 -11.82
CA ILE A 284 -23.63 22.67 -11.31
C ILE A 284 -25.12 22.33 -11.51
N TRP A 285 -25.51 21.85 -12.69
CA TRP A 285 -26.90 21.46 -12.95
C TRP A 285 -27.38 20.36 -12.00
N LEU A 286 -26.58 19.32 -11.77
CA LEU A 286 -26.90 18.28 -10.78
C LEU A 286 -26.98 18.86 -9.36
N ALA A 287 -26.04 19.73 -8.98
CA ALA A 287 -26.02 20.33 -7.65
C ALA A 287 -27.23 21.25 -7.39
N LEU A 288 -27.74 21.91 -8.43
CA LEU A 288 -28.97 22.70 -8.34
C LEU A 288 -30.22 21.81 -8.28
N ARG A 289 -30.20 20.65 -8.95
CA ARG A 289 -31.35 19.74 -9.04
C ARG A 289 -31.52 18.84 -7.82
N TYR A 290 -30.43 18.35 -7.24
CA TYR A 290 -30.44 17.35 -6.17
C TYR A 290 -29.88 17.93 -4.89
N ASP A 291 -30.73 17.99 -3.86
CA ASP A 291 -30.37 18.36 -2.49
C ASP A 291 -29.70 17.16 -1.80
N SER A 292 -28.44 17.32 -1.37
CA SER A 292 -27.69 16.18 -0.84
C SER A 292 -28.17 15.77 0.54
N THR A 293 -28.93 16.60 1.25
CA THR A 293 -29.52 16.23 2.56
C THR A 293 -30.70 15.26 2.43
N LYS A 294 -31.29 15.15 1.24
CA LYS A 294 -32.51 14.36 0.99
C LYS A 294 -32.25 13.00 0.33
N TRP A 295 -30.99 12.60 0.21
CA TRP A 295 -30.60 11.39 -0.53
C TRP A 295 -31.22 10.09 0.03
N GLU A 296 -31.48 10.02 1.33
CA GLU A 296 -32.10 8.86 2.00
C GLU A 296 -33.55 8.61 1.55
N SER A 297 -34.21 9.65 1.03
CA SER A 297 -35.57 9.56 0.51
C SER A 297 -35.64 9.20 -0.97
N ASP A 298 -34.49 8.93 -1.63
CA ASP A 298 -34.49 8.54 -3.04
C ASP A 298 -35.17 7.15 -3.20
N PRO A 299 -36.16 7.02 -4.11
CA PRO A 299 -36.86 5.74 -4.34
C PRO A 299 -35.94 4.57 -4.66
N LEU A 300 -34.76 4.82 -5.25
CA LEU A 300 -33.78 3.78 -5.55
C LEU A 300 -33.28 3.05 -4.30
N LEU A 301 -33.28 3.71 -3.13
CA LEU A 301 -32.84 3.09 -1.88
C LEU A 301 -33.88 2.06 -1.40
N SER A 302 -35.17 2.38 -1.52
CA SER A 302 -36.26 1.44 -1.27
C SER A 302 -36.28 0.29 -2.28
N GLU A 303 -35.95 0.57 -3.54
CA GLU A 303 -35.81 -0.45 -4.58
C GLU A 303 -34.67 -1.43 -4.30
N ILE A 304 -33.50 -0.95 -3.86
CA ILE A 304 -32.39 -1.81 -3.43
C ILE A 304 -32.85 -2.76 -2.33
N GLN A 305 -33.49 -2.22 -1.29
CA GLN A 305 -33.96 -3.01 -0.15
C GLN A 305 -34.98 -4.07 -0.59
N ALA A 306 -35.97 -3.69 -1.40
CA ALA A 306 -36.99 -4.60 -1.90
C ALA A 306 -36.41 -5.74 -2.76
N ARG A 307 -35.42 -5.44 -3.62
CA ARG A 307 -34.72 -6.46 -4.41
C ARG A 307 -33.92 -7.42 -3.53
N VAL A 308 -33.18 -6.90 -2.55
CA VAL A 308 -32.46 -7.73 -1.57
C VAL A 308 -33.42 -8.64 -0.80
N ASP A 309 -34.54 -8.10 -0.31
CA ASP A 309 -35.52 -8.87 0.46
C ASP A 309 -36.23 -9.93 -0.39
N SER A 310 -36.47 -9.64 -1.67
CA SER A 310 -36.99 -10.61 -2.65
C SER A 310 -36.00 -11.78 -2.84
N LEU A 311 -34.72 -11.46 -3.06
CA LEU A 311 -33.68 -12.45 -3.25
C LEU A 311 -33.41 -13.30 -2.00
N LYS A 312 -33.48 -12.71 -0.80
CA LYS A 312 -33.36 -13.43 0.48
C LYS A 312 -34.39 -14.55 0.64
N LYS A 313 -35.58 -14.41 0.03
CA LYS A 313 -36.67 -15.39 0.11
C LYS A 313 -36.49 -16.58 -0.82
N ARG A 314 -35.59 -16.50 -1.80
CA ARG A 314 -35.29 -17.64 -2.68
C ARG A 314 -34.53 -18.68 -1.88
N ASP A 315 -34.90 -19.96 -2.07
CA ASP A 315 -34.17 -21.08 -1.48
C ASP A 315 -33.13 -21.61 -2.46
N PRO A 316 -31.82 -21.36 -2.25
CA PRO A 316 -30.79 -21.77 -3.20
C PRO A 316 -30.67 -23.29 -3.31
N GLU A 317 -30.92 -24.05 -2.24
CA GLU A 317 -30.74 -25.51 -2.26
C GLU A 317 -31.78 -26.18 -3.18
N GLY A 318 -33.02 -25.71 -3.15
CA GLY A 318 -34.11 -26.17 -4.01
C GLY A 318 -34.13 -25.61 -5.44
N SER A 319 -33.35 -24.56 -5.73
CA SER A 319 -33.40 -23.87 -7.04
C SER A 319 -32.73 -24.63 -8.19
N THR A 320 -33.18 -24.43 -9.43
CA THR A 320 -32.49 -24.97 -10.61
C THR A 320 -31.13 -24.27 -10.86
N TRP A 321 -30.31 -24.79 -11.78
CA TRP A 321 -29.04 -24.14 -12.13
C TRP A 321 -29.29 -22.76 -12.75
N GLU A 322 -30.31 -22.65 -13.60
CA GLU A 322 -30.75 -21.41 -14.23
C GLU A 322 -31.27 -20.39 -13.20
N GLU A 323 -32.08 -20.83 -12.22
CA GLU A 323 -32.56 -19.96 -11.14
C GLU A 323 -31.42 -19.44 -10.23
N LEU A 324 -30.39 -20.26 -10.01
CA LEU A 324 -29.18 -19.86 -9.29
C LEU A 324 -28.40 -18.81 -10.09
N LEU A 325 -28.24 -18.99 -11.41
CA LEU A 325 -27.62 -17.99 -12.29
C LEU A 325 -28.41 -16.68 -12.32
N ASP A 326 -29.74 -16.75 -12.41
CA ASP A 326 -30.61 -15.56 -12.36
C ASP A 326 -30.44 -14.81 -11.04
N THR A 327 -30.32 -15.54 -9.93
CA THR A 327 -30.04 -14.96 -8.60
C THR A 327 -28.68 -14.27 -8.57
N VAL A 328 -27.65 -14.87 -9.17
CA VAL A 328 -26.31 -14.26 -9.31
C VAL A 328 -26.37 -12.97 -10.13
N HIS A 329 -27.03 -12.98 -11.29
CA HIS A 329 -27.15 -11.80 -12.16
C HIS A 329 -27.94 -10.66 -11.51
N GLU A 330 -29.06 -10.99 -10.87
CA GLU A 330 -29.88 -10.00 -10.18
C GLU A 330 -29.10 -9.37 -9.01
N ALA A 331 -28.39 -10.18 -8.22
CA ALA A 331 -27.52 -9.71 -7.14
C ALA A 331 -26.40 -8.77 -7.64
N LEU A 332 -25.75 -9.12 -8.76
CA LEU A 332 -24.71 -8.29 -9.40
C LEU A 332 -25.26 -6.97 -9.99
N SER A 333 -26.56 -6.87 -10.24
CA SER A 333 -27.18 -5.65 -10.77
C SER A 333 -27.39 -4.55 -9.70
N ILE A 334 -27.57 -4.94 -8.44
CA ILE A 334 -27.96 -4.05 -7.33
C ILE A 334 -26.94 -2.93 -7.06
N PRO A 335 -25.61 -3.16 -7.05
CA PRO A 335 -24.63 -2.10 -6.82
C PRO A 335 -24.72 -0.92 -7.80
N SER A 336 -25.26 -1.16 -9.00
CA SER A 336 -25.44 -0.10 -10.00
C SER A 336 -26.46 0.96 -9.54
N LEU A 337 -27.49 0.57 -8.78
CA LEU A 337 -28.51 1.46 -8.22
C LEU A 337 -27.89 2.40 -7.17
N ALA A 338 -27.06 1.86 -6.26
CA ALA A 338 -26.32 2.65 -5.28
C ALA A 338 -25.36 3.64 -5.96
N GLY A 339 -24.76 3.23 -7.08
CA GLY A 339 -23.95 4.11 -7.93
C GLY A 339 -24.75 5.29 -8.54
N GLU A 340 -26.01 5.08 -8.93
CA GLU A 340 -26.87 6.15 -9.44
C GLU A 340 -27.27 7.15 -8.35
N ILE A 341 -27.51 6.70 -7.11
CA ILE A 341 -27.74 7.60 -5.96
C ILE A 341 -26.52 8.51 -5.77
N ARG A 342 -25.30 7.93 -5.71
CA ARG A 342 -24.08 8.74 -5.59
C ARG A 342 -23.93 9.73 -6.73
N LYS A 343 -24.20 9.33 -7.97
CA LYS A 343 -24.15 10.22 -9.12
C LYS A 343 -25.09 11.43 -8.97
N ARG A 344 -26.30 11.24 -8.44
CA ARG A 344 -27.29 12.32 -8.25
C ARG A 344 -26.85 13.32 -7.19
N TYR A 345 -26.41 12.85 -6.02
CA TYR A 345 -26.24 13.69 -4.83
C TYR A 345 -24.79 14.10 -4.51
N LEU A 346 -23.79 13.31 -4.91
CA LEU A 346 -22.38 13.58 -4.62
C LEU A 346 -21.87 14.93 -5.17
N PRO A 347 -22.27 15.40 -6.37
CA PRO A 347 -21.81 16.68 -6.90
C PRO A 347 -22.09 17.87 -5.97
N ARG A 348 -23.30 17.95 -5.39
CA ARG A 348 -23.65 19.03 -4.46
C ARG A 348 -22.80 18.99 -3.20
N ALA A 349 -22.67 17.81 -2.59
CA ALA A 349 -21.86 17.62 -1.39
C ALA A 349 -20.37 17.97 -1.64
N LEU A 350 -19.82 17.59 -2.80
CA LEU A 350 -18.45 17.93 -3.20
C LEU A 350 -18.26 19.44 -3.39
N ILE A 351 -19.18 20.11 -4.08
CA ILE A 351 -19.13 21.57 -4.27
C ILE A 351 -19.22 22.27 -2.91
N SER A 352 -20.15 21.86 -2.05
CA SER A 352 -20.32 22.40 -0.69
C SER A 352 -19.07 22.21 0.16
N ALA A 353 -18.43 21.03 0.11
CA ALA A 353 -17.16 20.80 0.80
C ALA A 353 -16.02 21.69 0.27
N GLY A 354 -16.01 21.95 -1.04
CA GLY A 354 -15.10 22.93 -1.65
C GLY A 354 -15.34 24.35 -1.17
N ILE A 355 -16.61 24.77 -1.05
CA ILE A 355 -17.00 26.07 -0.52
C ILE A 355 -16.57 26.19 0.95
N ILE A 356 -16.87 25.22 1.80
CA ILE A 356 -16.43 25.21 3.22
C ILE A 356 -14.90 25.28 3.31
N SER A 357 -14.18 24.52 2.51
CA SER A 357 -12.71 24.57 2.46
C SER A 357 -12.19 25.97 2.12
N LEU A 358 -12.80 26.64 1.13
CA LEU A 358 -12.45 28.01 0.75
C LEU A 358 -12.83 29.01 1.84
N SER A 359 -14.03 28.91 2.42
CA SER A 359 -14.50 29.76 3.52
C SER A 359 -13.61 29.64 4.76
N LEU A 360 -13.23 28.43 5.17
CA LEU A 360 -12.33 28.26 6.31
C LEU A 360 -10.93 28.77 6.01
N ARG A 361 -10.49 28.73 4.74
CA ARG A 361 -9.22 29.34 4.33
C ARG A 361 -9.27 30.87 4.43
N THR A 362 -10.35 31.51 3.97
CA THR A 362 -10.50 32.97 4.07
C THR A 362 -10.63 33.43 5.54
N LEU A 363 -11.26 32.62 6.39
CA LEU A 363 -11.38 32.86 7.83
C LEU A 363 -10.11 32.52 8.64
N ARG A 364 -9.03 32.05 8.00
CA ARG A 364 -7.80 31.55 8.67
C ARG A 364 -8.07 30.44 9.72
N ARG A 365 -9.07 29.60 9.46
CA ARG A 365 -9.49 28.46 10.30
C ARG A 365 -9.41 27.11 9.56
N ARG A 366 -8.53 26.99 8.56
CA ARG A 366 -8.39 25.78 7.73
C ARG A 366 -8.10 24.50 8.55
N HIS A 367 -7.45 24.62 9.70
CA HIS A 367 -7.16 23.48 10.59
C HIS A 367 -8.43 22.81 11.16
N LEU A 368 -9.58 23.50 11.18
CA LEU A 368 -10.86 22.95 11.66
C LEU A 368 -11.64 22.19 10.57
N LEU A 369 -11.19 22.23 9.32
CA LEU A 369 -11.91 21.63 8.17
C LEU A 369 -12.18 20.14 8.38
N SER A 370 -11.18 19.38 8.85
CA SER A 370 -11.34 17.94 9.08
C SER A 370 -12.35 17.65 10.18
N THR A 371 -12.28 18.37 11.30
CA THR A 371 -13.24 18.22 12.40
C THR A 371 -14.66 18.51 11.92
N LEU A 372 -14.87 19.64 11.26
CA LEU A 372 -16.20 20.05 10.78
C LEU A 372 -16.80 19.12 9.71
N LEU A 373 -15.97 18.48 8.90
CA LEU A 373 -16.46 17.60 7.82
C LEU A 373 -16.57 16.13 8.18
N PHE A 374 -15.90 15.65 9.24
CA PHE A 374 -15.82 14.22 9.53
C PHE A 374 -16.28 13.83 10.93
N THR A 375 -16.27 14.70 11.94
CA THR A 375 -16.71 14.30 13.30
C THR A 375 -18.23 14.41 13.47
N CYS A 376 -18.79 13.62 14.39
CA CYS A 376 -20.22 13.59 14.72
C CYS A 376 -21.15 13.33 13.52
N ILE A 377 -20.75 12.42 12.62
CA ILE A 377 -21.57 12.04 11.47
C ILE A 377 -22.23 10.70 11.76
N ASN A 378 -23.54 10.64 11.58
CA ASN A 378 -24.26 9.38 11.66
C ASN A 378 -24.23 8.67 10.30
N THR A 379 -23.54 7.53 10.24
CA THR A 379 -23.45 6.60 9.10
C THR A 379 -23.88 5.20 9.54
N LYS A 380 -24.14 4.32 8.59
CA LYS A 380 -24.39 2.89 8.86
C LYS A 380 -23.20 2.20 9.53
N VAL A 381 -21.98 2.74 9.39
CA VAL A 381 -20.79 2.26 10.11
C VAL A 381 -20.85 2.67 11.58
N THR A 382 -21.15 3.94 11.88
CA THR A 382 -21.25 4.40 13.27
C THR A 382 -22.46 3.79 13.99
N GLU A 383 -23.58 3.57 13.30
CA GLU A 383 -24.72 2.83 13.83
C GLU A 383 -24.32 1.40 14.22
N ALA A 384 -23.63 0.67 13.32
CA ALA A 384 -23.17 -0.70 13.60
C ALA A 384 -22.22 -0.74 14.80
N ASN A 385 -21.29 0.22 14.90
CA ASN A 385 -20.37 0.31 16.03
C ASN A 385 -21.10 0.58 17.36
N ALA A 386 -22.17 1.38 17.33
CA ALA A 386 -22.98 1.65 18.51
C ALA A 386 -23.72 0.38 18.98
N GLU A 387 -24.25 -0.43 18.06
CA GLU A 387 -24.87 -1.72 18.41
C GLU A 387 -23.84 -2.74 18.93
N LEU A 388 -22.63 -2.77 18.37
CA LEU A 388 -21.53 -3.58 18.90
C LEU A 388 -21.16 -3.19 20.33
N GLU A 389 -21.19 -1.89 20.64
CA GLU A 389 -20.96 -1.39 22.00
C GLU A 389 -22.06 -1.84 22.97
N LYS A 390 -23.32 -1.90 22.53
CA LYS A 390 -24.41 -2.43 23.36
C LYS A 390 -24.19 -3.90 23.70
N LEU A 391 -23.78 -4.71 22.72
CA LEU A 391 -23.41 -6.12 22.94
C LEU A 391 -22.23 -6.23 23.93
N ALA A 392 -21.21 -5.40 23.78
CA ALA A 392 -20.09 -5.36 24.74
C ALA A 392 -20.52 -4.90 26.14
N GLU A 393 -21.48 -3.97 26.23
CA GLU A 393 -22.06 -3.51 27.50
C GLU A 393 -22.83 -4.63 28.21
N MET A 394 -23.58 -5.47 27.47
CA MET A 394 -24.22 -6.66 28.02
C MET A 394 -23.20 -7.61 28.65
N VAL A 395 -22.07 -7.85 27.96
CA VAL A 395 -20.97 -8.67 28.48
C VAL A 395 -20.34 -8.03 29.73
N ARG A 396 -20.13 -6.71 29.75
CA ARG A 396 -19.57 -6.00 30.92
C ARG A 396 -20.48 -6.03 32.15
N LYS A 397 -21.80 -5.91 31.96
CA LYS A 397 -22.77 -5.88 33.05
C LYS A 397 -23.06 -7.26 33.65
N ASN A 398 -22.80 -8.34 32.91
CA ASN A 398 -23.08 -9.69 33.35
C ASN A 398 -21.78 -10.46 33.65
N PRO A 399 -21.48 -10.77 34.94
CA PRO A 399 -20.26 -11.48 35.33
C PRO A 399 -20.10 -12.86 34.69
N GLU A 400 -21.20 -13.59 34.46
CA GLU A 400 -21.17 -14.90 33.80
C GLU A 400 -20.71 -14.77 32.35
N LEU A 401 -21.27 -13.81 31.59
CA LEU A 401 -20.84 -13.54 30.23
C LEU A 401 -19.37 -13.10 30.17
N MET A 402 -18.94 -12.21 31.07
CA MET A 402 -17.55 -11.76 31.12
C MET A 402 -16.57 -12.92 31.36
N GLU A 403 -16.91 -13.88 32.23
CA GLU A 403 -16.08 -15.06 32.45
C GLU A 403 -15.99 -15.94 31.19
N LEU A 404 -17.13 -16.16 30.51
CA LEU A 404 -17.16 -16.94 29.26
C LEU A 404 -16.30 -16.29 28.17
N PHE A 405 -16.47 -14.99 27.94
CA PHE A 405 -15.70 -14.23 26.94
C PHE A 405 -14.20 -14.16 27.25
N ARG A 406 -13.80 -14.28 28.52
CA ARG A 406 -12.39 -14.32 28.92
C ARG A 406 -11.76 -15.71 28.80
N LYS A 407 -12.56 -16.75 29.00
CA LYS A 407 -12.08 -18.15 29.08
C LYS A 407 -12.03 -18.83 27.71
N TYR A 408 -12.95 -18.50 26.81
CA TYR A 408 -13.12 -19.20 25.54
C TYR A 408 -12.71 -18.32 24.35
N GLU A 409 -12.15 -18.96 23.34
CA GLU A 409 -11.85 -18.32 22.07
C GLU A 409 -13.14 -17.99 21.30
N PRO A 410 -13.17 -16.95 20.45
CA PRO A 410 -14.39 -16.52 19.75
C PRO A 410 -15.12 -17.61 18.98
N LYS A 411 -14.39 -18.56 18.39
CA LYS A 411 -14.95 -19.71 17.65
C LYS A 411 -15.76 -20.67 18.53
N GLN A 412 -15.49 -20.70 19.83
CA GLN A 412 -16.12 -21.60 20.78
C GLN A 412 -17.32 -20.94 21.48
N LEU A 413 -17.39 -19.61 21.48
CA LEU A 413 -18.33 -18.84 22.30
C LEU A 413 -19.80 -19.18 22.03
N ILE A 414 -20.22 -19.31 20.76
CA ILE A 414 -21.62 -19.62 20.43
C ILE A 414 -22.10 -20.88 21.15
N SER A 415 -21.35 -21.99 20.99
CA SER A 415 -21.69 -23.28 21.58
C SER A 415 -21.69 -23.31 23.12
N VAL A 416 -21.02 -22.35 23.76
CA VAL A 416 -20.96 -22.22 25.21
C VAL A 416 -22.07 -21.29 25.72
N LEU A 417 -22.34 -20.20 25.01
CA LEU A 417 -23.42 -19.25 25.31
C LEU A 417 -24.79 -19.93 25.24
N GLU A 418 -25.00 -20.81 24.25
CA GLU A 418 -26.21 -21.65 24.11
C GLU A 418 -26.51 -22.51 25.35
N LYS A 419 -25.55 -22.73 26.25
CA LYS A 419 -25.75 -23.57 27.44
C LYS A 419 -26.16 -22.77 28.68
N THR A 420 -26.20 -21.44 28.59
CA THR A 420 -26.42 -20.56 29.74
C THR A 420 -27.61 -19.63 29.51
N PRO A 421 -28.47 -19.35 30.50
CA PRO A 421 -29.60 -18.42 30.32
C PRO A 421 -29.15 -17.03 29.88
N ALA A 422 -28.08 -16.49 30.47
CA ALA A 422 -27.49 -15.21 30.09
C ALA A 422 -26.96 -15.22 28.64
N GLY A 423 -26.41 -16.35 28.19
CA GLY A 423 -25.94 -16.51 26.82
C GLY A 423 -27.09 -16.52 25.80
N HIS A 424 -28.27 -17.08 26.12
CA HIS A 424 -29.43 -17.03 25.21
C HIS A 424 -29.92 -15.59 24.96
N GLU A 425 -29.99 -14.77 26.00
CA GLU A 425 -30.36 -13.35 25.87
C GLU A 425 -29.35 -12.60 24.98
N PHE A 426 -28.05 -12.82 25.23
CA PHE A 426 -26.99 -12.25 24.39
C PHE A 426 -27.08 -12.73 22.93
N LEU A 427 -27.30 -14.03 22.70
CA LEU A 427 -27.39 -14.60 21.36
C LEU A 427 -28.58 -14.05 20.57
N SER A 428 -29.71 -13.79 21.23
CA SER A 428 -30.87 -13.15 20.58
C SER A 428 -30.55 -11.75 20.04
N GLU A 429 -29.89 -10.91 20.86
CA GLU A 429 -29.45 -9.57 20.41
C GLU A 429 -28.34 -9.65 19.36
N PHE A 430 -27.44 -10.62 19.48
CA PHE A 430 -26.38 -10.88 18.52
C PHE A 430 -26.92 -11.33 17.16
N GLU A 431 -27.93 -12.18 17.12
CA GLU A 431 -28.62 -12.60 15.89
C GLU A 431 -29.34 -11.43 15.22
N ALA A 432 -30.02 -10.58 16.01
CA ALA A 432 -30.65 -9.36 15.49
C ALA A 432 -29.61 -8.40 14.88
N PHE A 433 -28.44 -8.28 15.51
CA PHE A 433 -27.31 -7.54 14.94
C PHE A 433 -26.83 -8.13 13.61
N LEU A 434 -26.65 -9.45 13.53
CA LEU A 434 -26.21 -10.14 12.32
C LEU A 434 -27.25 -10.07 11.19
N GLU A 435 -28.55 -10.04 11.49
CA GLU A 435 -29.56 -9.88 10.43
C GLU A 435 -29.47 -8.49 9.78
N LYS A 436 -29.17 -7.46 10.57
CA LYS A 436 -29.07 -6.08 10.09
C LYS A 436 -27.71 -5.75 9.46
N TYR A 437 -26.61 -6.21 10.05
CA TYR A 437 -25.24 -5.83 9.67
C TYR A 437 -24.37 -6.99 9.19
N GLY A 438 -24.88 -8.22 9.22
CA GLY A 438 -24.11 -9.43 8.92
C GLY A 438 -23.66 -9.56 7.46
N HIS A 439 -24.19 -8.76 6.54
CA HIS A 439 -23.74 -8.71 5.15
C HIS A 439 -22.40 -7.98 4.95
N ARG A 440 -21.86 -7.38 6.02
CA ARG A 440 -20.56 -6.72 5.99
C ARG A 440 -19.44 -7.74 5.89
N GLU A 441 -18.35 -7.30 5.28
CA GLU A 441 -17.15 -8.10 5.08
C GLU A 441 -16.50 -8.55 6.39
N ALA A 442 -16.19 -9.85 6.52
CA ALA A 442 -15.32 -10.34 7.58
C ALA A 442 -13.85 -10.04 7.26
N ARG A 443 -13.48 -10.15 5.97
CA ARG A 443 -12.11 -9.98 5.45
C ARG A 443 -12.14 -9.31 4.08
N GLY A 444 -11.30 -8.28 3.88
CA GLY A 444 -11.17 -7.61 2.58
C GLY A 444 -12.43 -6.85 2.13
N SER A 445 -12.27 -5.81 1.32
CA SER A 445 -13.32 -4.82 1.08
C SER A 445 -14.16 -5.06 -0.18
N ALA A 446 -13.72 -5.94 -1.09
CA ALA A 446 -14.33 -6.15 -2.41
C ALA A 446 -14.15 -7.56 -2.99
N LEU A 447 -13.93 -8.56 -2.14
CA LEU A 447 -13.72 -9.94 -2.57
C LEU A 447 -14.93 -10.77 -2.13
N ILE A 448 -15.68 -11.30 -3.10
CA ILE A 448 -16.86 -12.13 -2.83
C ILE A 448 -16.47 -13.54 -2.43
N SER A 449 -15.21 -13.93 -2.60
CA SER A 449 -14.63 -15.18 -2.11
C SER A 449 -14.51 -15.23 -0.58
N HIS A 450 -14.45 -14.08 0.10
CA HIS A 450 -14.37 -14.00 1.56
C HIS A 450 -15.76 -14.02 2.22
N GLY A 451 -15.84 -14.61 3.41
CA GLY A 451 -17.06 -14.65 4.22
C GLY A 451 -17.50 -13.27 4.69
N THR A 452 -18.80 -13.18 4.96
CA THR A 452 -19.44 -12.05 5.64
C THR A 452 -19.55 -12.30 7.14
N TRP A 453 -19.84 -11.27 7.93
CA TRP A 453 -20.05 -11.43 9.39
C TRP A 453 -21.14 -12.44 9.75
N LYS A 454 -22.14 -12.64 8.88
CA LYS A 454 -23.17 -13.66 9.08
C LYS A 454 -22.63 -15.09 8.88
N GLU A 455 -21.62 -15.26 8.04
CA GLU A 455 -20.98 -16.56 7.75
C GLU A 455 -19.81 -16.86 8.69
N GLU A 456 -19.10 -15.82 9.16
CA GLU A 456 -17.99 -15.88 10.13
C GLU A 456 -18.34 -15.08 11.41
N PRO A 457 -19.34 -15.50 12.20
CA PRO A 457 -19.81 -14.75 13.38
C PRO A 457 -18.74 -14.64 14.48
N GLU A 458 -17.75 -15.53 14.51
CA GLU A 458 -16.62 -15.46 15.44
C GLU A 458 -15.82 -14.16 15.32
N VAL A 459 -15.83 -13.53 14.14
CA VAL A 459 -15.16 -12.24 13.93
C VAL A 459 -15.85 -11.16 14.75
N VAL A 460 -17.19 -11.14 14.73
CA VAL A 460 -17.97 -10.17 15.48
C VAL A 460 -17.84 -10.42 16.99
N LEU A 461 -17.86 -11.69 17.41
CA LEU A 461 -17.64 -12.06 18.80
C LEU A 461 -16.25 -11.64 19.30
N GLY A 462 -15.21 -11.76 18.46
CA GLY A 462 -13.87 -11.25 18.77
C GLY A 462 -13.84 -9.74 18.96
N ILE A 463 -14.58 -8.98 18.14
CA ILE A 463 -14.75 -7.53 18.32
C ILE A 463 -15.43 -7.23 19.66
N VAL A 464 -16.54 -7.90 19.96
CA VAL A 464 -17.29 -7.71 21.20
C VAL A 464 -16.42 -8.05 22.42
N ALA A 465 -15.64 -9.13 22.35
CA ALA A 465 -14.69 -9.52 23.38
C ALA A 465 -13.68 -8.38 23.66
N SER A 466 -13.05 -7.84 22.61
CA SER A 466 -12.11 -6.73 22.75
C SER A 466 -12.75 -5.49 23.37
N LEU A 467 -13.95 -5.10 22.91
CA LEU A 467 -14.69 -3.95 23.44
C LEU A 467 -15.14 -4.15 24.90
N ALA A 468 -15.46 -5.39 25.28
CA ALA A 468 -15.87 -5.70 26.65
C ALA A 468 -14.74 -5.50 27.66
N THR A 469 -13.47 -5.60 27.25
CA THR A 469 -12.34 -5.48 28.18
C THR A 469 -12.11 -4.08 28.75
N SER A 470 -12.68 -3.02 28.17
CA SER A 470 -12.50 -1.65 28.68
C SER A 470 -13.60 -0.70 28.22
N GLU A 471 -14.11 0.14 29.12
CA GLU A 471 -14.89 1.33 28.78
C GLU A 471 -13.95 2.45 28.32
N VAL A 472 -13.47 2.41 27.06
CA VAL A 472 -12.64 3.52 26.58
C VAL A 472 -13.53 4.69 26.17
N LYS A 473 -13.57 5.71 27.04
CA LYS A 473 -14.16 7.03 26.75
C LYS A 473 -13.26 7.81 25.80
N HIS A 474 -13.31 7.51 24.50
CA HIS A 474 -12.88 8.49 23.52
C HIS A 474 -13.72 9.78 23.69
N GLY A 475 -13.08 10.94 23.64
CA GLY A 475 -13.76 12.22 23.81
C GLY A 475 -14.97 12.34 22.89
N ASP A 476 -16.07 12.91 23.38
CA ASP A 476 -17.31 13.04 22.62
C ASP A 476 -17.03 13.73 21.27
N SER A 477 -17.08 12.95 20.19
CA SER A 477 -16.83 13.46 18.83
C SER A 477 -17.80 14.59 18.47
N CYS A 478 -19.00 14.60 19.07
CA CYS A 478 -19.99 15.65 18.95
C CYS A 478 -19.66 16.88 19.81
N ALA A 479 -19.01 16.73 20.97
CA ALA A 479 -18.44 17.86 21.70
C ALA A 479 -17.33 18.53 20.88
N ARG A 480 -16.38 17.77 20.33
CA ARG A 480 -15.32 18.30 19.45
C ARG A 480 -15.88 19.01 18.21
N PHE A 481 -16.94 18.45 17.62
CA PHE A 481 -17.65 19.10 16.52
C PHE A 481 -18.24 20.46 16.94
N ARG A 482 -18.96 20.49 18.08
CA ARG A 482 -19.57 21.72 18.63
C ARG A 482 -18.52 22.79 18.93
N GLU A 483 -17.42 22.42 19.58
CA GLU A 483 -16.32 23.34 19.87
C GLU A 483 -15.69 23.91 18.59
N ALA A 484 -15.42 23.07 17.59
CA ALA A 484 -14.88 23.52 16.31
C ALA A 484 -15.87 24.44 15.58
N LEU A 485 -17.16 24.15 15.64
CA LEU A 485 -18.20 24.97 15.05
C LEU A 485 -18.28 26.34 15.73
N ASP A 486 -18.27 26.38 17.07
CA ASP A 486 -18.30 27.61 17.84
C ASP A 486 -17.08 28.50 17.57
N GLN A 487 -15.89 27.90 17.46
CA GLN A 487 -14.67 28.63 17.07
C GLN A 487 -14.77 29.32 15.70
N VAL A 488 -15.55 28.75 14.77
CA VAL A 488 -15.80 29.37 13.45
C VAL A 488 -16.90 30.43 13.54
N LEU A 489 -18.00 30.12 14.23
CA LEU A 489 -19.17 31.00 14.34
C LEU A 489 -18.91 32.28 15.16
N THR A 490 -17.89 32.31 16.01
CA THR A 490 -17.45 33.52 16.74
C THR A 490 -16.86 34.60 15.83
N HIS A 491 -16.48 34.27 14.60
CA HIS A 491 -15.88 35.20 13.64
C HIS A 491 -16.85 36.34 13.26
N PRO A 492 -16.41 37.62 13.19
CA PRO A 492 -17.28 38.77 12.94
C PRO A 492 -18.21 38.64 11.73
N LEU A 493 -17.69 38.13 10.60
CA LEU A 493 -18.48 37.91 9.37
C LEU A 493 -19.64 36.93 9.54
N LEU A 494 -19.51 35.94 10.43
CA LEU A 494 -20.53 34.92 10.70
C LEU A 494 -21.44 35.28 11.89
N ARG A 495 -21.26 36.46 12.50
CA ARG A 495 -22.22 37.00 13.49
C ARG A 495 -23.49 37.51 12.82
N LEU A 496 -23.39 37.93 11.56
CA LEU A 496 -24.53 38.34 10.74
C LEU A 496 -25.38 37.11 10.37
N ARG A 497 -26.67 37.15 10.74
CA ARG A 497 -27.64 36.06 10.51
C ARG A 497 -27.62 35.44 9.11
N PRO A 498 -27.62 36.19 7.98
CA PRO A 498 -27.68 35.58 6.65
C PRO A 498 -26.41 34.76 6.32
N PHE A 499 -25.23 35.29 6.65
CA PHE A 499 -23.96 34.58 6.41
C PHE A 499 -23.82 33.34 7.30
N ARG A 500 -24.28 33.43 8.56
CA ARG A 500 -24.33 32.28 9.47
C ARG A 500 -25.22 31.16 8.92
N SER A 501 -26.45 31.51 8.52
CA SER A 501 -27.42 30.55 8.02
C SER A 501 -26.92 29.85 6.75
N MET A 502 -26.33 30.62 5.83
CA MET A 502 -25.74 30.08 4.60
C MET A 502 -24.56 29.16 4.90
N PHE A 503 -23.64 29.56 5.80
CA PHE A 503 -22.50 28.72 6.18
C PHE A 503 -22.96 27.38 6.78
N LEU A 504 -23.94 27.40 7.69
CA LEU A 504 -24.46 26.19 8.33
C LEU A 504 -25.14 25.26 7.31
N SER A 505 -25.95 25.82 6.41
CA SER A 505 -26.60 25.04 5.34
C SER A 505 -25.58 24.40 4.40
N VAL A 506 -24.55 25.15 3.96
CA VAL A 506 -23.50 24.60 3.10
C VAL A 506 -22.65 23.57 3.86
N LEU A 507 -22.43 23.74 5.16
CA LEU A 507 -21.71 22.77 5.99
C LEU A 507 -22.49 21.47 6.12
N GLU A 508 -23.80 21.53 6.33
CA GLU A 508 -24.67 20.36 6.39
C GLU A 508 -24.63 19.54 5.09
N GLU A 509 -24.68 20.21 3.94
CA GLU A 509 -24.53 19.60 2.62
C GLU A 509 -23.14 19.00 2.42
N ALA A 510 -22.09 19.72 2.83
CA ALA A 510 -20.71 19.24 2.74
C ALA A 510 -20.50 17.95 3.55
N ARG A 511 -21.17 17.82 4.70
CA ARG A 511 -21.10 16.63 5.56
C ARG A 511 -21.78 15.40 4.95
N GLN A 512 -22.70 15.57 3.99
CA GLN A 512 -23.30 14.45 3.26
C GLN A 512 -22.30 13.73 2.36
N LEU A 513 -21.15 14.37 2.03
CA LEU A 513 -20.09 13.76 1.23
C LEU A 513 -19.61 12.43 1.84
N HIS A 514 -19.41 12.42 3.16
CA HIS A 514 -18.96 11.23 3.87
C HIS A 514 -20.07 10.16 3.94
N ARG A 515 -21.30 10.57 4.27
CA ARG A 515 -22.48 9.67 4.37
C ARG A 515 -22.77 8.97 3.04
N LEU A 516 -22.83 9.72 1.93
CA LEU A 516 -23.03 9.15 0.59
C LEU A 516 -21.92 8.17 0.17
N ARG A 517 -20.69 8.37 0.68
CA ARG A 517 -19.58 7.47 0.42
C ARG A 517 -19.72 6.19 1.23
N GLU A 518 -19.90 6.28 2.55
CA GLU A 518 -19.94 5.12 3.43
C GLU A 518 -21.26 4.35 3.34
N ASP A 519 -22.41 5.01 3.43
CA ASP A 519 -23.71 4.34 3.39
C ASP A 519 -24.01 3.82 1.98
N GLY A 520 -23.59 4.57 0.94
CA GLY A 520 -23.68 4.07 -0.43
C GLY A 520 -22.87 2.78 -0.66
N ARG A 521 -21.83 2.53 0.17
CA ARG A 521 -21.06 1.28 0.12
C ARG A 521 -21.82 0.17 0.84
N PHE A 522 -22.37 0.47 2.02
CA PHE A 522 -23.22 -0.45 2.77
C PHE A 522 -24.34 -1.03 1.90
N TYR A 523 -25.16 -0.18 1.25
CA TYR A 523 -26.24 -0.64 0.37
C TYR A 523 -25.75 -1.41 -0.86
N ALA A 524 -24.59 -1.05 -1.41
CA ALA A 524 -24.00 -1.78 -2.53
C ALA A 524 -23.51 -3.18 -2.15
N MET A 525 -23.22 -3.44 -0.87
CA MET A 525 -22.67 -4.72 -0.38
C MET A 525 -23.74 -5.67 0.17
N MET A 526 -24.97 -5.19 0.42
CA MET A 526 -26.12 -6.03 0.82
C MET A 526 -26.35 -7.31 0.00
N PRO A 527 -26.14 -7.37 -1.32
CA PRO A 527 -26.35 -8.60 -2.08
C PRO A 527 -25.23 -9.66 -1.93
N ILE A 528 -24.09 -9.34 -1.29
CA ILE A 528 -22.95 -10.27 -1.21
C ILE A 528 -23.32 -11.62 -0.55
N PRO A 529 -24.01 -11.69 0.60
CA PRO A 529 -24.38 -12.98 1.18
C PRO A 529 -25.26 -13.84 0.26
N ILE A 530 -26.18 -13.21 -0.47
CA ILE A 530 -27.08 -13.88 -1.42
C ILE A 530 -26.25 -14.45 -2.57
N LEU A 531 -25.40 -13.61 -3.17
CA LEU A 531 -24.51 -13.97 -4.26
C LEU A 531 -23.61 -15.15 -3.85
N ARG A 532 -22.98 -15.07 -2.68
CA ARG A 532 -22.12 -16.12 -2.14
C ARG A 532 -22.88 -17.42 -1.89
N ARG A 533 -24.05 -17.35 -1.27
CA ARG A 533 -24.87 -18.55 -1.01
C ARG A 533 -25.26 -19.25 -2.31
N ALA A 534 -25.66 -18.50 -3.33
CA ALA A 534 -25.96 -19.07 -4.66
C ALA A 534 -24.72 -19.74 -5.28
N LEU A 535 -23.58 -19.03 -5.29
CA LEU A 535 -22.32 -19.55 -5.83
C LEU A 535 -21.82 -20.80 -5.08
N LEU A 536 -21.84 -20.81 -3.76
CA LEU A 536 -21.42 -21.97 -2.96
C LEU A 536 -22.37 -23.16 -3.14
N THR A 537 -23.67 -22.92 -3.37
CA THR A 537 -24.63 -23.97 -3.72
C THR A 537 -24.31 -24.58 -5.08
N MET A 538 -23.98 -23.74 -6.08
CA MET A 538 -23.48 -24.21 -7.37
C MET A 538 -22.16 -24.98 -7.21
N GLY A 539 -21.28 -24.52 -6.32
CA GLY A 539 -20.01 -25.17 -5.99
C GLY A 539 -20.23 -26.56 -5.40
N LYS A 540 -21.17 -26.71 -4.46
CA LYS A 540 -21.57 -28.00 -3.87
C LYS A 540 -22.07 -28.97 -4.95
N ARG A 541 -22.92 -28.52 -5.88
CA ARG A 541 -23.36 -29.33 -7.01
C ARG A 541 -22.22 -29.78 -7.93
N LEU A 542 -21.24 -28.92 -8.13
CA LEU A 542 -20.03 -29.26 -8.90
C LEU A 542 -19.10 -30.24 -8.16
N VAL A 543 -19.08 -30.22 -6.82
CA VAL A 543 -18.43 -31.25 -6.00
C VAL A 543 -19.13 -32.60 -6.18
N ASP A 544 -20.47 -32.61 -6.08
CA ASP A 544 -21.27 -33.83 -6.27
C ASP A 544 -21.09 -34.42 -7.68
N ALA A 545 -20.84 -33.57 -8.68
CA ALA A 545 -20.51 -33.97 -10.06
C ALA A 545 -19.02 -34.34 -10.28
N GLY A 546 -18.18 -34.32 -9.24
CA GLY A 546 -16.76 -34.66 -9.31
C GLY A 546 -15.90 -33.64 -10.08
N VAL A 547 -16.36 -32.39 -10.22
CA VAL A 547 -15.62 -31.32 -10.90
C VAL A 547 -14.71 -30.56 -9.92
N LEU A 548 -15.20 -30.34 -8.70
CA LEU A 548 -14.51 -29.60 -7.63
C LEU A 548 -14.20 -30.53 -6.45
N GLU A 549 -13.20 -30.16 -5.63
CA GLU A 549 -12.89 -30.90 -4.40
C GLU A 549 -13.68 -30.36 -3.22
N VAL A 550 -13.82 -29.02 -3.14
CA VAL A 550 -14.62 -28.32 -2.13
C VAL A 550 -15.49 -27.24 -2.80
N PRO A 551 -16.65 -26.87 -2.21
CA PRO A 551 -17.55 -25.88 -2.83
C PRO A 551 -16.89 -24.53 -3.12
N GLN A 552 -15.90 -24.12 -2.32
CA GLN A 552 -15.15 -22.88 -2.47
C GLN A 552 -14.28 -22.85 -3.73
N ASP A 553 -13.98 -24.01 -4.34
CA ASP A 553 -13.19 -24.05 -5.57
C ASP A 553 -13.90 -23.37 -6.75
N ILE A 554 -15.21 -23.12 -6.65
CA ILE A 554 -15.96 -22.37 -7.66
C ILE A 554 -15.36 -20.98 -7.91
N PHE A 555 -14.70 -20.37 -6.92
CA PHE A 555 -14.07 -19.05 -7.10
C PHE A 555 -12.91 -19.07 -8.10
N TYR A 556 -12.31 -20.24 -8.39
CA TYR A 556 -11.31 -20.38 -9.47
C TYR A 556 -11.92 -20.32 -10.88
N LEU A 557 -13.24 -20.36 -11.02
CA LEU A 557 -13.92 -20.19 -12.30
C LEU A 557 -14.29 -18.72 -12.53
N LYS A 558 -14.40 -18.31 -13.80
CA LYS A 558 -15.00 -17.04 -14.18
C LYS A 558 -16.51 -17.19 -14.25
N LEU A 559 -17.24 -16.09 -14.05
CA LEU A 559 -18.70 -16.10 -14.22
C LEU A 559 -19.08 -16.55 -15.65
N SER A 560 -18.36 -16.09 -16.67
CA SER A 560 -18.61 -16.47 -18.06
C SER A 560 -18.36 -17.96 -18.36
N GLU A 561 -17.59 -18.66 -17.53
CA GLU A 561 -17.38 -20.11 -17.64
C GLU A 561 -18.53 -20.87 -16.96
N ILE A 562 -19.03 -20.34 -15.84
CA ILE A 562 -20.22 -20.86 -15.16
C ILE A 562 -21.47 -20.69 -16.04
N GLU A 563 -21.61 -19.54 -16.71
CA GLU A 563 -22.70 -19.24 -17.65
C GLU A 563 -22.71 -20.14 -18.90
N GLN A 564 -21.58 -20.75 -19.25
CA GLN A 564 -21.51 -21.70 -20.37
C GLN A 564 -22.16 -23.05 -20.04
N ILE A 565 -22.44 -23.32 -18.76
CA ILE A 565 -23.17 -24.52 -18.32
C ILE A 565 -24.66 -24.31 -18.60
N LYS A 566 -25.09 -24.67 -19.81
CA LYS A 566 -26.47 -24.52 -20.30
C LYS A 566 -27.40 -25.67 -19.97
N LYS A 567 -26.86 -26.78 -19.46
CA LYS A 567 -27.61 -28.01 -19.13
C LYS A 567 -27.03 -28.61 -17.86
N TRP A 568 -27.92 -28.98 -16.94
CA TRP A 568 -27.60 -29.70 -15.71
C TRP A 568 -28.42 -31.00 -15.66
N PRO A 569 -27.84 -32.16 -15.33
CA PRO A 569 -26.45 -32.40 -14.93
C PRO A 569 -25.43 -32.23 -16.07
N LEU A 570 -24.15 -32.10 -15.70
CA LEU A 570 -23.04 -31.92 -16.64
C LEU A 570 -22.79 -33.18 -17.50
N SER A 571 -22.30 -32.97 -18.72
CA SER A 571 -21.69 -34.05 -19.51
C SER A 571 -20.27 -34.33 -19.04
N ASP A 572 -19.80 -35.58 -19.18
CA ASP A 572 -18.45 -36.00 -18.75
C ASP A 572 -17.34 -35.15 -19.37
N ASP A 573 -17.45 -34.80 -20.65
CA ASP A 573 -16.49 -33.93 -21.34
C ASP A 573 -16.44 -32.51 -20.74
N THR A 574 -17.59 -31.96 -20.36
CA THR A 574 -17.65 -30.63 -19.70
C THR A 574 -17.08 -30.70 -18.29
N ALA A 575 -17.41 -31.76 -17.54
CA ALA A 575 -16.91 -31.98 -16.21
C ALA A 575 -15.37 -32.11 -16.19
N GLU A 576 -14.79 -32.88 -17.12
CA GLU A 576 -13.34 -33.05 -17.24
C GLU A 576 -12.64 -31.73 -17.59
N LYS A 577 -13.18 -30.95 -18.53
CA LYS A 577 -12.62 -29.65 -18.92
C LYS A 577 -12.59 -28.67 -17.75
N LEU A 578 -13.68 -28.60 -16.98
CA LEU A 578 -13.76 -27.73 -15.80
C LEU A 578 -12.81 -28.19 -14.70
N ARG A 579 -12.70 -29.50 -14.46
CA ARG A 579 -11.77 -30.06 -13.47
C ARG A 579 -10.32 -29.72 -13.82
N ALA A 580 -9.91 -29.93 -15.07
CA ALA A 580 -8.57 -29.61 -15.55
C ALA A 580 -8.27 -28.10 -15.47
N LEU A 581 -9.27 -27.25 -15.77
CA LEU A 581 -9.16 -25.80 -15.65
C LEU A 581 -8.93 -25.35 -14.21
N VAL A 582 -9.74 -25.83 -13.27
CA VAL A 582 -9.65 -25.49 -11.85
C VAL A 582 -8.32 -25.96 -11.26
N SER A 583 -7.91 -27.20 -11.57
CA SER A 583 -6.62 -27.75 -11.11
C SER A 583 -5.42 -26.89 -11.55
N ARG A 584 -5.38 -26.50 -12.83
CA ARG A 584 -4.33 -25.61 -13.36
C ARG A 584 -4.32 -24.24 -12.67
N ARG A 585 -5.50 -23.67 -12.41
CA ARG A 585 -5.60 -22.36 -11.73
C ARG A 585 -5.23 -22.44 -10.24
N LYS A 586 -5.57 -23.53 -9.55
CA LYS A 586 -5.14 -23.80 -8.17
C LYS A 586 -3.61 -23.80 -8.08
N GLU A 587 -2.95 -24.60 -8.91
CA GLU A 587 -1.49 -24.68 -8.96
C GLU A 587 -0.85 -23.31 -9.23
N LYS A 588 -1.41 -22.56 -10.19
CA LYS A 588 -0.93 -21.22 -10.50
C LYS A 588 -1.11 -20.25 -9.33
N TRP A 589 -2.27 -20.26 -8.67
CA TRP A 589 -2.55 -19.37 -7.54
C TRP A 589 -1.62 -19.66 -6.37
N GLU A 590 -1.37 -20.95 -6.09
CA GLU A 590 -0.44 -21.39 -5.06
C GLU A 590 1.00 -20.90 -5.33
N ASN A 591 1.46 -20.98 -6.57
CA ASN A 591 2.76 -20.45 -7.02
C ASN A 591 2.89 -18.91 -6.95
N LEU A 592 1.76 -18.22 -6.77
CA LEU A 592 1.70 -16.77 -6.68
C LEU A 592 1.43 -16.27 -5.25
N LYS A 593 1.00 -17.11 -4.30
CA LYS A 593 0.55 -16.69 -2.96
C LYS A 593 1.53 -15.79 -2.21
N ASP A 594 2.83 -16.10 -2.29
CA ASP A 594 3.89 -15.36 -1.61
C ASP A 594 4.41 -14.16 -2.41
N LYS A 595 3.96 -13.99 -3.66
CA LYS A 595 4.34 -12.88 -4.53
C LYS A 595 3.36 -11.72 -4.31
N PRO A 596 3.85 -10.48 -4.10
CA PRO A 596 2.98 -9.34 -3.87
C PRO A 596 2.13 -9.07 -5.12
N PHE A 597 0.81 -8.94 -4.93
CA PHE A 597 -0.13 -8.59 -6.00
C PHE A 597 0.07 -7.14 -6.49
N ILE A 598 0.37 -6.22 -5.57
CA ILE A 598 0.77 -4.85 -5.86
C ILE A 598 2.22 -4.69 -5.44
N ASP A 599 3.06 -4.20 -6.35
CA ASP A 599 4.46 -3.90 -6.03
C ASP A 599 4.52 -2.92 -4.85
N PRO A 600 5.06 -3.33 -3.69
CA PRO A 600 5.07 -2.49 -2.48
C PRO A 600 5.74 -1.15 -2.74
N ARG A 601 6.72 -1.12 -3.65
CA ARG A 601 7.48 0.07 -4.03
C ARG A 601 6.62 1.19 -4.64
N LEU A 602 5.43 0.86 -5.13
CA LEU A 602 4.44 1.82 -5.63
C LEU A 602 3.63 2.51 -4.51
N LEU A 603 3.63 1.92 -3.32
CA LEU A 603 2.90 2.42 -2.16
C LEU A 603 3.74 3.42 -1.35
N TYR A 604 5.05 3.18 -1.21
CA TYR A 604 5.96 4.01 -0.43
C TYR A 604 5.95 5.49 -0.83
N VAL A 605 6.19 6.32 0.18
CA VAL A 605 6.54 7.73 0.02
C VAL A 605 8.06 7.83 0.13
N GLN A 606 8.72 8.35 -0.91
CA GLN A 606 10.11 8.78 -0.80
C GLN A 606 10.11 10.18 -0.17
N ASP A 607 10.27 10.24 1.15
CA ASP A 607 10.63 11.47 1.86
C ASP A 607 12.13 11.42 2.15
N THR A 608 12.88 12.40 1.66
CA THR A 608 14.34 12.48 1.79
C THR A 608 14.77 13.52 2.83
N SER A 609 13.85 14.07 3.61
CA SER A 609 14.18 15.02 4.69
C SER A 609 15.04 14.36 5.78
N GLU A 610 15.85 15.14 6.50
CA GLU A 610 16.71 14.61 7.57
C GLU A 610 15.91 13.87 8.66
N ASP A 611 14.72 14.36 8.98
CA ASP A 611 13.85 13.70 9.96
C ASP A 611 13.29 12.37 9.45
N ALA A 612 13.05 12.25 8.13
CA ALA A 612 12.68 10.98 7.51
C ALA A 612 13.82 9.96 7.55
N GLN A 613 15.08 10.41 7.54
CA GLN A 613 16.25 9.54 7.71
C GLN A 613 16.41 9.02 9.14
N ARG A 614 15.87 9.74 10.15
CA ARG A 614 15.86 9.32 11.56
C ARG A 614 14.62 8.50 11.95
N ALA A 615 13.59 8.50 11.11
CA ALA A 615 12.37 7.74 11.35
C ALA A 615 12.59 6.24 11.05
N LEU A 616 11.96 5.37 11.85
CA LEU A 616 11.89 3.93 11.53
C LEU A 616 11.06 3.69 10.27
N LEU A 617 9.98 4.45 10.10
CA LEU A 617 9.07 4.35 8.97
C LEU A 617 8.63 5.74 8.51
N VAL A 618 8.47 5.84 7.19
CA VAL A 618 7.92 7.01 6.51
C VAL A 618 6.63 6.59 5.82
N GLY A 619 5.56 7.32 6.09
CA GLY A 619 4.26 7.15 5.46
C GLY A 619 3.66 8.47 5.04
N ILE A 620 2.34 8.49 4.93
CA ILE A 620 1.53 9.64 4.56
C ILE A 620 0.78 10.10 5.81
N PRO A 621 0.75 11.41 6.10
CA PRO A 621 -0.12 11.97 7.13
C PRO A 621 -1.58 11.55 6.93
N GLY A 622 -2.11 10.75 7.86
CA GLY A 622 -3.49 10.27 7.86
C GLY A 622 -4.35 11.15 8.77
N SER A 623 -4.04 11.17 10.05
CA SER A 623 -4.73 11.97 11.07
C SER A 623 -3.70 12.74 11.90
N PRO A 624 -3.86 14.06 12.12
CA PRO A 624 -2.89 14.87 12.83
C PRO A 624 -2.83 14.50 14.32
N GLY A 625 -1.69 14.80 14.95
CA GLY A 625 -1.41 14.49 16.35
C GLY A 625 -0.11 13.72 16.54
N VAL A 626 0.31 13.57 17.80
CA VAL A 626 1.46 12.73 18.19
C VAL A 626 1.03 11.89 19.38
N ALA A 627 1.29 10.58 19.34
CA ALA A 627 1.05 9.69 20.45
C ALA A 627 2.11 8.58 20.49
N GLU A 628 2.25 7.97 21.66
CA GLU A 628 3.22 6.91 21.94
C GLU A 628 2.52 5.72 22.58
N GLY A 629 3.03 4.53 22.30
CA GLY A 629 2.53 3.30 22.88
C GLY A 629 3.25 2.07 22.31
N PRO A 630 2.99 0.88 22.87
CA PRO A 630 3.49 -0.36 22.30
C PRO A 630 2.79 -0.66 20.97
N ALA A 631 3.57 -1.00 19.95
CA ALA A 631 3.07 -1.44 18.65
C ALA A 631 2.37 -2.80 18.78
N ARG A 632 1.08 -2.87 18.43
CA ARG A 632 0.37 -4.13 18.26
C ARG A 632 0.12 -4.44 16.81
N ILE A 633 0.74 -5.52 16.33
CA ILE A 633 0.61 -5.96 14.95
C ILE A 633 -0.59 -6.88 14.85
N ILE A 634 -1.60 -6.43 14.10
CA ILE A 634 -2.84 -7.15 13.84
C ILE A 634 -2.96 -7.31 12.33
N ARG A 635 -2.94 -8.55 11.84
CA ARG A 635 -2.95 -8.86 10.40
C ARG A 635 -4.36 -9.05 9.86
N ASP A 636 -5.23 -9.65 10.65
CA ASP A 636 -6.60 -9.97 10.28
C ASP A 636 -7.54 -9.97 11.50
N SER A 637 -8.83 -10.21 11.22
CA SER A 637 -9.91 -10.17 12.21
C SER A 637 -9.81 -11.19 13.33
N SER A 638 -9.11 -12.31 13.12
CA SER A 638 -8.90 -13.30 14.18
C SER A 638 -7.98 -12.79 15.29
N GLU A 639 -7.13 -11.81 14.99
CA GLU A 639 -6.16 -11.23 15.92
C GLU A 639 -6.69 -10.00 16.68
N PHE A 640 -7.96 -9.62 16.48
CA PHE A 640 -8.56 -8.44 17.10
C PHE A 640 -8.54 -8.44 18.63
N HIS A 641 -8.55 -9.64 19.24
CA HIS A 641 -8.43 -9.84 20.68
C HIS A 641 -7.05 -9.43 21.26
N LYS A 642 -6.02 -9.23 20.42
CA LYS A 642 -4.67 -8.84 20.86
C LYS A 642 -4.56 -7.37 21.25
N LEU A 643 -5.43 -6.52 20.71
CA LEU A 643 -5.36 -5.07 20.96
C LEU A 643 -5.81 -4.73 22.37
N ARG A 644 -5.02 -3.92 23.08
CA ARG A 644 -5.37 -3.42 24.41
C ARG A 644 -5.48 -1.89 24.38
N PRO A 645 -6.21 -1.31 25.35
CA PRO A 645 -6.18 0.14 25.56
C PRO A 645 -4.75 0.65 25.75
N GLY A 646 -4.37 1.71 25.04
CA GLY A 646 -3.02 2.29 25.11
C GLY A 646 -2.07 1.82 24.00
N ASP A 647 -2.45 0.80 23.23
CA ASP A 647 -1.61 0.26 22.16
C ASP A 647 -1.66 1.12 20.88
N VAL A 648 -0.58 1.09 20.10
CA VAL A 648 -0.56 1.59 18.73
C VAL A 648 -1.00 0.47 17.80
N LEU A 649 -2.12 0.64 17.09
CA LEU A 649 -2.62 -0.33 16.12
C LEU A 649 -1.76 -0.31 14.86
N VAL A 650 -1.09 -1.42 14.56
CA VAL A 650 -0.28 -1.63 13.35
C VAL A 650 -0.94 -2.71 12.48
N ALA A 651 -1.35 -2.36 11.26
CA ALA A 651 -2.08 -3.29 10.38
C ALA A 651 -1.69 -3.16 8.89
N PRO A 652 -1.80 -4.23 8.07
CA PRO A 652 -1.46 -4.14 6.65
C PRO A 652 -2.47 -3.26 5.88
N TYR A 653 -3.73 -3.35 6.25
CA TYR A 653 -4.85 -2.56 5.75
C TYR A 653 -5.93 -2.55 6.84
N THR A 654 -6.96 -1.75 6.65
CA THR A 654 -8.12 -1.71 7.54
C THR A 654 -9.40 -1.75 6.72
N THR A 655 -10.35 -2.56 7.16
CA THR A 655 -11.72 -2.53 6.68
C THR A 655 -12.62 -1.86 7.72
N PRO A 656 -13.87 -1.52 7.37
CA PRO A 656 -14.85 -1.06 8.36
C PRO A 656 -15.02 -1.96 9.58
N ALA A 657 -14.66 -3.25 9.51
CA ALA A 657 -14.67 -4.15 10.66
C ALA A 657 -13.64 -3.81 11.76
N TRP A 658 -12.60 -3.05 11.42
CA TRP A 658 -11.55 -2.61 12.34
C TRP A 658 -11.95 -1.34 13.10
N THR A 659 -12.95 -0.61 12.61
CA THR A 659 -13.42 0.68 13.16
C THR A 659 -13.67 0.64 14.67
N PRO A 660 -14.26 -0.43 15.25
CA PRO A 660 -14.43 -0.51 16.70
C PRO A 660 -13.11 -0.54 17.48
N LEU A 661 -12.06 -1.15 16.92
CA LEU A 661 -10.73 -1.24 17.55
C LEU A 661 -10.02 0.11 17.66
N PHE A 662 -10.40 1.09 16.83
CA PHE A 662 -9.84 2.44 16.91
C PHE A 662 -10.21 3.12 18.24
N ARG A 663 -11.26 2.64 18.94
CA ARG A 663 -11.57 3.06 20.31
C ARG A 663 -10.56 2.58 21.35
N LEU A 664 -9.74 1.58 21.06
CA LEU A 664 -8.74 1.06 22.00
C LEU A 664 -7.36 1.66 21.73
N ALA A 665 -7.08 1.99 20.47
CA ALA A 665 -5.76 2.44 20.02
C ALA A 665 -5.48 3.91 20.37
N VAL A 666 -4.23 4.22 20.72
CA VAL A 666 -3.76 5.61 20.90
C VAL A 666 -3.22 6.24 19.60
N ALA A 667 -2.85 5.40 18.64
CA ALA A 667 -2.43 5.80 17.30
C ALA A 667 -2.64 4.64 16.31
N VAL A 668 -2.62 4.94 15.01
CA VAL A 668 -2.78 3.94 13.95
C VAL A 668 -1.65 4.06 12.92
N VAL A 669 -1.04 2.93 12.56
CA VAL A 669 -0.04 2.82 11.50
C VAL A 669 -0.47 1.73 10.54
N VAL A 670 -0.55 2.04 9.24
CA VAL A 670 -0.91 1.02 8.23
C VAL A 670 0.00 0.98 7.01
N ASP A 671 0.13 -0.21 6.41
CA ASP A 671 0.97 -0.42 5.23
C ASP A 671 0.35 0.16 3.97
N THR A 672 -0.98 0.12 3.84
CA THR A 672 -1.73 0.56 2.67
C THR A 672 -2.66 1.73 3.01
N GLY A 673 -3.13 2.45 1.98
CA GLY A 673 -4.06 3.58 2.13
C GLY A 673 -3.42 4.96 1.96
N GLY A 674 -4.23 6.00 2.12
CA GLY A 674 -3.84 7.40 1.95
C GLY A 674 -4.67 8.36 2.81
N PRO A 675 -4.56 9.69 2.62
CA PRO A 675 -5.22 10.68 3.48
C PRO A 675 -6.75 10.65 3.44
N LEU A 676 -7.33 9.99 2.43
CA LEU A 676 -8.78 9.83 2.22
C LEU A 676 -9.23 8.36 2.36
N SER A 677 -8.34 7.50 2.87
CA SER A 677 -8.67 6.11 3.20
C SER A 677 -9.64 6.03 4.38
N HIS A 678 -10.32 4.90 4.51
CA HIS A 678 -11.23 4.63 5.62
C HIS A 678 -10.54 4.86 6.97
N ALA A 679 -9.39 4.21 7.21
CA ALA A 679 -8.65 4.36 8.46
C ALA A 679 -8.23 5.81 8.75
N ALA A 680 -7.82 6.60 7.75
CA ALA A 680 -7.45 7.99 7.98
C ALA A 680 -8.65 8.85 8.41
N ILE A 681 -9.84 8.58 7.87
CA ILE A 681 -11.06 9.30 8.24
C ILE A 681 -11.50 8.89 9.65
N VAL A 682 -11.57 7.58 9.91
CA VAL A 682 -11.94 7.04 11.23
C VAL A 682 -10.97 7.50 12.32
N ALA A 683 -9.66 7.52 12.07
CA ALA A 683 -8.69 8.04 13.03
C ALA A 683 -8.95 9.52 13.38
N ARG A 684 -9.37 10.35 12.41
CA ARG A 684 -9.74 11.75 12.67
C ARG A 684 -11.02 11.88 13.48
N GLU A 685 -12.00 11.00 13.21
CA GLU A 685 -13.25 10.91 13.97
C GLU A 685 -12.98 10.66 15.45
N TYR A 686 -12.14 9.65 15.74
CA TYR A 686 -11.70 9.36 17.10
C TYR A 686 -10.68 10.37 17.65
N GLY A 687 -10.01 11.14 16.78
CA GLY A 687 -9.02 12.13 17.18
C GLY A 687 -7.66 11.56 17.54
N ILE A 688 -7.36 10.36 17.05
CA ILE A 688 -6.07 9.70 17.24
C ILE A 688 -5.16 9.95 16.04
N PRO A 689 -3.84 10.11 16.23
CA PRO A 689 -2.89 10.27 15.13
C PRO A 689 -2.79 9.02 14.28
N ALA A 690 -2.60 9.21 12.97
CA ALA A 690 -2.49 8.10 12.03
C ALA A 690 -1.47 8.34 10.92
N VAL A 691 -0.70 7.31 10.61
CA VAL A 691 0.28 7.26 9.50
C VAL A 691 -0.13 6.15 8.54
N MET A 692 -0.34 6.51 7.28
CA MET A 692 -0.87 5.60 6.25
C MET A 692 0.17 5.25 5.19
N GLY A 693 0.02 4.12 4.50
CA GLY A 693 0.80 3.86 3.29
C GLY A 693 2.31 3.70 3.55
N THR A 694 2.69 3.13 4.70
CA THR A 694 4.11 2.87 5.04
C THR A 694 4.72 1.73 4.20
N GLY A 695 3.88 0.89 3.60
CA GLY A 695 4.26 -0.25 2.77
C GLY A 695 4.77 -1.49 3.51
N VAL A 696 5.38 -1.33 4.70
CA VAL A 696 6.11 -2.40 5.41
C VAL A 696 6.12 -2.27 6.94
N ALA A 697 5.30 -1.42 7.55
CA ALA A 697 5.24 -1.32 9.02
C ALA A 697 5.01 -2.69 9.68
N THR A 698 4.12 -3.52 9.14
CA THR A 698 3.85 -4.87 9.70
C THR A 698 5.02 -5.85 9.61
N LYS A 699 6.03 -5.55 8.78
CA LYS A 699 7.23 -6.36 8.59
C LYS A 699 8.45 -5.82 9.33
N VAL A 700 8.51 -4.50 9.51
CA VAL A 700 9.66 -3.80 10.13
C VAL A 700 9.49 -3.68 11.64
N LEU A 701 8.28 -3.37 12.12
CA LEU A 701 8.01 -3.24 13.55
C LEU A 701 7.92 -4.63 14.20
N LYS A 702 8.26 -4.69 15.49
CA LYS A 702 8.08 -5.89 16.32
C LYS A 702 6.86 -5.71 17.23
N ASP A 703 6.11 -6.78 17.44
CA ASP A 703 4.97 -6.75 18.37
C ASP A 703 5.44 -6.40 19.79
N GLY A 704 4.78 -5.45 20.43
CA GLY A 704 5.16 -4.87 21.72
C GLY A 704 6.24 -3.79 21.66
N GLN A 705 6.83 -3.47 20.51
CA GLN A 705 7.86 -2.43 20.39
C GLN A 705 7.28 -1.05 20.70
N TYR A 706 7.89 -0.30 21.62
CA TYR A 706 7.43 1.04 21.96
C TYR A 706 7.80 2.04 20.87
N ILE A 707 6.80 2.74 20.34
CA ILE A 707 6.95 3.63 19.19
C ILE A 707 6.26 4.97 19.42
N ARG A 708 6.79 6.02 18.78
CA ARG A 708 6.14 7.33 18.65
C ARG A 708 5.59 7.49 17.23
N VAL A 709 4.32 7.83 17.12
CA VAL A 709 3.64 8.06 15.85
C VAL A 709 3.36 9.56 15.70
N ASP A 710 3.97 10.21 14.71
CA ASP A 710 3.69 11.59 14.31
C ASP A 710 2.78 11.60 13.07
N GLY A 711 1.48 11.71 13.31
CA GLY A 711 0.47 11.75 12.27
C GLY A 711 0.41 13.08 11.50
N ASN A 712 1.07 14.15 11.97
CA ASN A 712 1.16 15.41 11.25
C ASN A 712 2.12 15.30 10.07
N ARG A 713 3.25 14.63 10.31
CA ARG A 713 4.35 14.49 9.34
C ARG A 713 4.34 13.17 8.61
N GLY A 714 3.65 12.16 9.14
CA GLY A 714 3.64 10.82 8.55
C GLY A 714 4.87 10.00 8.95
N LEU A 715 5.40 10.20 10.16
CA LEU A 715 6.66 9.58 10.61
C LEU A 715 6.43 8.69 11.83
N VAL A 716 7.17 7.59 11.92
CA VAL A 716 7.17 6.69 13.07
C VAL A 716 8.60 6.52 13.59
N PHE A 717 8.80 6.67 14.89
CA PHE A 717 10.11 6.60 15.54
C PHE A 717 10.14 5.48 16.59
N SER A 718 11.33 4.91 16.81
CA SER A 718 11.58 4.08 17.99
C SER A 718 11.67 4.99 19.21
N VAL A 719 11.14 4.54 20.34
CA VAL A 719 11.34 5.20 21.63
C VAL A 719 12.03 4.20 22.55
N GLU A 720 13.16 4.58 23.13
CA GLU A 720 13.79 3.81 24.20
C GLU A 720 13.01 4.09 25.49
N ILE A 721 12.46 3.04 26.10
CA ILE A 721 11.89 3.14 27.44
C ILE A 721 13.09 3.09 28.40
N GLU A 722 13.43 4.22 29.04
CA GLU A 722 14.24 4.18 30.25
C GLU A 722 13.47 3.36 31.29
N ARG A 723 13.93 2.13 31.54
CA ARG A 723 13.41 1.34 32.66
C ARG A 723 13.84 2.03 33.94
N GLU A 724 12.99 2.90 34.49
CA GLU A 724 13.06 3.18 35.91
C GLU A 724 12.94 1.85 36.65
N GLU A 725 13.98 1.50 37.40
CA GLU A 725 14.00 0.37 38.30
C GLU A 725 12.82 0.48 39.27
N VAL A 726 11.74 -0.26 39.00
CA VAL A 726 10.76 -0.61 40.05
C VAL A 726 11.42 -1.67 40.92
N SER A 727 12.35 -1.22 41.75
CA SER A 727 12.75 -1.88 42.99
C SER A 727 12.02 -1.19 44.13
N LYS A 728 10.81 -1.68 44.45
CA LYS A 728 10.35 -1.98 45.81
C LYS A 728 8.95 -2.58 45.81
#